data_AF-A0A9D5KBY7-F1
#
_entry.id   AF-A0A9D5KBY7-F1
#
_cell.length_a   1.000
_cell.length_b   1.000
_cell.length_c   1.000
_cell.angle_alpha   90.00
_cell.angle_beta   90.00
_cell.angle_gamma   90.00
#
_symmetry.space_group_name_H-M   'P 1'
#
loop_
_entity.id
_entity.type
_entity.pdbx_description
1 polymer ?
#
loop_
_entity_poly.entity_id
_entity_poly.type
_entity_poly.pdbx_seq_one_letter_code
_entity_poly.pdbx_strand_id
1 'polypeptide(L)'
;MPRRPIDNRLDFLSPVSLVPGLGPKRIAALRQSGIETIRDLLYHFPRRYIDRSNVVPIGGIGSCLGATCCVIGTVTRTRVERGRTARFRAQITDDTGSFEALWFRGIPYFRKAIRTGQRVLLTGTVSRYGGYQMAHPLVESVGPNATGPAIAFLPRYPLTEAMREVNFQQRSLQKSIAWVVNNLKHYPEVLPKKIERKKGFPPLSECLRQIHMPDNPDGLDRYLSRLRYEELYQLALTLRWSRRKFALPGRVMRPGAMARTLESHLPFVLTGEQNKALRVLHRDAAAKTRMHRLLEGDVGSGKTVVAFFACLPALNEGMQVAWMAPTEVLAQQTYDRVCAWLKPFDVDAALLKGGISSADKGKILKGLSSGNLRFVVGTHALLQPSVRFYRLGMIVIDEQHRFGAGQRLQLAEKDPASDFLVMSATPIPQTLARTLYGDLEVIAIRSLPEGRQPVSTHIVPEHRRGDMETYLAREITGGGRQAFYLAPRIEGGDANDQVKDVHAVFDGLGQGPLAAIPRDLIHGRMAGEEKVNTMARFARGETRVLVATTLVEVGIDVPNATMMVIENAERFGLSQLHQLRGRVARGAKQGYCFLLTAETIDDLARERLEKLCATHDGFAIADLDLRLRGPGDVVGFRQSGRQDLKVADIVRDADLFREIQEELDRMLVR
;
A
#
# COMPACT_ATOMS: atom_id res chain seq x y z
N MET A 1 22.14 15.86 -53.44
CA MET A 1 22.84 14.98 -52.48
C MET A 1 21.93 13.84 -52.09
N PRO A 2 22.36 12.57 -52.23
CA PRO A 2 21.56 11.43 -51.83
C PRO A 2 21.50 11.40 -50.30
N ARG A 3 20.28 11.39 -49.73
CA ARG A 3 20.10 11.08 -48.32
C ARG A 3 20.46 9.61 -48.14
N ARG A 4 21.65 9.35 -47.60
CA ARG A 4 22.04 8.01 -47.11
C ARG A 4 20.97 7.48 -46.15
N PRO A 5 20.74 6.16 -46.13
CA PRO A 5 19.63 5.54 -45.44
C PRO A 5 19.82 5.71 -43.94
N ILE A 6 18.74 6.06 -43.24
CA ILE A 6 18.72 5.97 -41.78
C ILE A 6 18.76 4.47 -41.48
N ASP A 7 19.92 3.94 -41.10
CA ASP A 7 20.05 2.64 -40.46
C ASP A 7 19.49 2.78 -39.02
N ASN A 8 18.17 3.00 -38.95
CA ASN A 8 17.40 3.15 -37.72
C ASN A 8 17.22 1.75 -37.13
N ARG A 9 18.22 1.24 -36.42
CA ARG A 9 18.00 0.08 -35.54
C ARG A 9 17.06 0.53 -34.43
N LEU A 10 15.77 0.27 -34.62
CA LEU A 10 14.76 0.41 -33.58
C LEU A 10 15.16 -0.46 -32.39
N ASP A 11 15.34 0.15 -31.23
CA ASP A 11 15.74 -0.52 -29.99
C ASP A 11 14.72 -0.27 -28.88
N PHE A 12 14.79 -1.08 -27.82
CA PHE A 12 13.84 -1.09 -26.71
C PHE A 12 13.71 0.26 -26.00
N LEU A 13 14.80 1.02 -25.89
CA LEU A 13 14.81 2.35 -25.25
C LEU A 13 14.67 3.50 -26.25
N SER A 14 14.45 3.20 -27.53
CA SER A 14 14.24 4.23 -28.54
C SER A 14 13.00 5.07 -28.22
N PRO A 15 12.98 6.38 -28.56
CA PRO A 15 11.80 7.20 -28.36
C PRO A 15 10.60 6.73 -29.20
N VAL A 16 9.38 6.82 -28.65
CA VAL A 16 8.15 6.48 -29.41
C VAL A 16 7.93 7.36 -30.65
N SER A 17 8.62 8.49 -30.76
CA SER A 17 8.57 9.36 -31.95
C SER A 17 9.09 8.69 -33.21
N LEU A 18 9.84 7.58 -33.11
CA LEU A 18 10.28 6.80 -34.27
C LEU A 18 9.16 5.92 -34.86
N VAL A 19 8.03 5.76 -34.17
CA VAL A 19 6.91 4.95 -34.65
C VAL A 19 6.12 5.70 -35.73
N PRO A 20 5.99 5.14 -36.95
CA PRO A 20 5.25 5.77 -38.05
C PRO A 20 3.78 6.02 -37.69
N GLY A 21 3.23 7.14 -38.15
CA GLY A 21 1.81 7.49 -37.95
C GLY A 21 1.50 8.18 -36.61
N LEU A 22 2.51 8.44 -35.78
CA LEU A 22 2.41 9.27 -34.58
C LEU A 22 2.85 10.71 -34.89
N GLY A 23 1.89 11.61 -35.03
CA GLY A 23 2.17 13.05 -35.15
C GLY A 23 2.54 13.70 -33.81
N PRO A 24 3.09 14.94 -33.81
CA PRO A 24 3.58 15.62 -32.61
C PRO A 24 2.57 15.67 -31.45
N LYS A 25 1.29 15.95 -31.76
CA LYS A 25 0.21 15.98 -30.76
C LYS A 25 -0.02 14.62 -30.08
N ARG A 26 0.06 13.51 -30.83
CA ARG A 26 -0.11 12.16 -30.27
C ARG A 26 1.10 11.75 -29.44
N ILE A 27 2.30 12.13 -29.85
CA ILE A 27 3.54 11.90 -29.08
C ILE A 27 3.47 12.65 -27.74
N ALA A 28 3.04 13.91 -27.73
CA ALA A 28 2.85 14.67 -26.50
C ALA A 28 1.83 14.00 -25.55
N ALA A 29 0.69 13.53 -26.09
CA ALA A 29 -0.31 12.80 -25.29
C ALA A 29 0.20 11.47 -24.74
N LEU A 30 1.04 10.74 -25.48
CA LEU A 30 1.71 9.52 -25.01
C LEU A 30 2.67 9.84 -23.85
N ARG A 31 3.52 10.87 -24.00
CA ARG A 31 4.45 11.31 -22.95
C ARG A 31 3.73 11.73 -21.67
N GLN A 32 2.65 12.50 -21.79
CA GLN A 32 1.79 12.87 -20.64
C GLN A 32 1.17 11.65 -19.95
N SER A 33 1.02 10.53 -20.68
CA SER A 33 0.55 9.25 -20.15
C SER A 33 1.66 8.35 -19.62
N GLY A 34 2.90 8.85 -19.52
CA GLY A 34 4.07 8.08 -19.08
C GLY A 34 4.63 7.12 -20.14
N ILE A 35 4.33 7.33 -21.42
CA ILE A 35 4.82 6.50 -22.53
C ILE A 35 5.78 7.33 -23.38
N GLU A 36 7.09 7.16 -23.14
CA GLU A 36 8.14 7.92 -23.83
C GLU A 36 8.98 7.06 -24.78
N THR A 37 9.17 5.79 -24.43
CA THR A 37 10.03 4.84 -25.13
C THR A 37 9.26 3.67 -25.75
N ILE A 38 9.90 2.95 -26.67
CA ILE A 38 9.38 1.71 -27.24
C ILE A 38 9.05 0.68 -26.15
N ARG A 39 9.88 0.59 -25.11
CA ARG A 39 9.61 -0.18 -23.89
C ARG A 39 8.26 0.22 -23.31
N ASP A 40 8.06 1.50 -22.99
CA ASP A 40 6.83 1.94 -22.33
C ASP A 40 5.59 1.62 -23.16
N LEU A 41 5.70 1.71 -24.49
CA LEU A 41 4.63 1.37 -25.42
C LEU A 41 4.32 -0.15 -25.43
N LEU A 42 5.34 -1.01 -25.32
CA LEU A 42 5.20 -2.47 -25.24
C LEU A 42 4.75 -2.95 -23.84
N TYR A 43 5.01 -2.19 -22.78
CA TYR A 43 4.49 -2.49 -21.44
C TYR A 43 3.10 -1.84 -21.20
N HIS A 44 2.53 -1.16 -22.21
CA HIS A 44 1.15 -0.70 -22.19
C HIS A 44 0.21 -1.85 -22.56
N PHE A 45 -0.04 -2.75 -21.61
CA PHE A 45 -0.76 -4.00 -21.86
C PHE A 45 -2.26 -3.80 -22.16
N PRO A 46 -2.86 -4.69 -22.97
CA PRO A 46 -4.30 -4.68 -23.18
C PRO A 46 -5.06 -5.15 -21.93
N ARG A 47 -6.23 -4.55 -21.69
CA ARG A 47 -7.12 -4.94 -20.57
C ARG A 47 -7.97 -6.18 -20.88
N ARG A 48 -8.30 -6.37 -22.15
CA ARG A 48 -9.11 -7.49 -22.64
C ARG A 48 -8.88 -7.69 -24.13
N TYR A 49 -9.28 -8.84 -24.63
CA TYR A 49 -9.30 -9.16 -26.05
C TYR A 49 -10.75 -9.26 -26.51
N ILE A 50 -11.03 -8.75 -27.71
CA ILE A 50 -12.29 -9.05 -28.40
C ILE A 50 -12.03 -10.30 -29.24
N ASP A 51 -12.73 -11.36 -28.93
CA ASP A 51 -12.74 -12.57 -29.75
C ASP A 51 -13.50 -12.31 -31.05
N ARG A 52 -12.79 -12.54 -32.15
CA ARG A 52 -13.28 -12.44 -33.53
C ARG A 52 -13.07 -13.74 -34.31
N SER A 53 -12.61 -14.79 -33.63
CA SER A 53 -12.31 -16.10 -34.25
C SER A 53 -13.56 -16.74 -34.84
N ASN A 54 -14.71 -16.59 -34.16
CA ASN A 54 -15.96 -17.17 -34.60
C ASN A 54 -16.74 -16.19 -35.51
N VAL A 55 -16.70 -16.45 -36.81
CA VAL A 55 -17.52 -15.77 -37.82
C VAL A 55 -18.77 -16.59 -38.06
N VAL A 56 -19.92 -16.01 -37.75
CA VAL A 56 -21.22 -16.67 -37.85
C VAL A 56 -21.94 -16.16 -39.10
N PRO A 57 -22.57 -17.05 -39.90
CA PRO A 57 -23.47 -16.63 -40.98
C PRO A 57 -24.64 -15.80 -40.41
N ILE A 58 -25.16 -14.84 -41.16
CA ILE A 58 -26.21 -13.94 -40.67
C ILE A 58 -27.49 -14.71 -40.33
N GLY A 59 -27.80 -15.80 -41.04
CA GLY A 59 -28.92 -16.69 -40.71
C GLY A 59 -28.77 -17.39 -39.35
N GLY A 60 -27.53 -17.60 -38.89
CA GLY A 60 -27.21 -18.19 -37.58
C GLY A 60 -27.08 -17.17 -36.44
N ILE A 61 -27.24 -15.87 -36.71
CA ILE A 61 -26.95 -14.80 -35.74
C ILE A 61 -27.81 -14.89 -34.46
N GLY A 62 -28.96 -15.56 -34.54
CA GLY A 62 -29.86 -15.80 -33.41
C GLY A 62 -29.22 -16.60 -32.26
N SER A 63 -28.27 -17.49 -32.54
CA SER A 63 -27.55 -18.24 -31.49
C SER A 63 -26.57 -17.37 -30.70
N CYS A 64 -26.30 -16.14 -31.16
CA CYS A 64 -25.38 -15.19 -30.52
C CYS A 64 -26.10 -14.04 -29.80
N LEU A 65 -27.40 -14.17 -29.53
CA LEU A 65 -28.18 -13.12 -28.86
C LEU A 65 -27.55 -12.74 -27.49
N GLY A 66 -27.24 -11.47 -27.29
CA GLY A 66 -26.57 -10.98 -26.07
C GLY A 66 -25.05 -11.20 -26.03
N ALA A 67 -24.48 -11.97 -26.96
CA ALA A 67 -23.04 -12.21 -27.07
C ALA A 67 -22.41 -11.31 -28.14
N THR A 68 -21.07 -11.16 -28.09
CA THR A 68 -20.30 -10.50 -29.15
C THR A 68 -19.97 -11.54 -30.22
N CYS A 69 -20.32 -11.29 -31.48
CA CYS A 69 -19.97 -12.15 -32.59
C CYS A 69 -19.45 -11.35 -33.79
N CYS A 70 -18.89 -12.08 -34.76
CA CYS A 70 -18.44 -11.54 -36.03
C CYS A 70 -19.33 -12.02 -37.18
N VAL A 71 -19.66 -11.11 -38.09
CA VAL A 71 -20.44 -11.42 -39.29
C VAL A 71 -19.83 -10.73 -40.50
N ILE A 72 -19.74 -11.46 -41.61
CA ILE A 72 -19.28 -10.93 -42.89
C ILE A 72 -20.48 -10.83 -43.82
N GLY A 73 -20.69 -9.66 -44.41
CA GLY A 73 -21.76 -9.48 -45.38
C GLY A 73 -21.54 -8.26 -46.26
N THR A 74 -22.44 -8.11 -47.24
CA THR A 74 -22.44 -7.00 -48.18
C THR A 74 -23.44 -5.96 -47.73
N VAL A 75 -23.05 -4.69 -47.76
CA VAL A 75 -23.94 -3.58 -47.43
C VAL A 75 -24.92 -3.37 -48.59
N THR A 76 -26.21 -3.62 -48.37
CA THR A 76 -27.25 -3.45 -49.41
C THR A 76 -27.92 -2.09 -49.34
N ARG A 77 -28.10 -1.55 -48.14
CA ARG A 77 -28.79 -0.27 -47.95
C ARG A 77 -28.18 0.51 -46.80
N THR A 78 -28.02 1.82 -46.99
CA THR A 78 -27.64 2.74 -45.92
C THR A 78 -28.68 3.86 -45.81
N ARG A 79 -29.10 4.19 -44.59
CA ARG A 79 -30.05 5.28 -44.33
C ARG A 79 -29.58 6.10 -43.13
N VAL A 80 -29.73 7.42 -43.23
CA VAL A 80 -29.63 8.32 -42.07
C VAL A 80 -31.05 8.67 -41.65
N GLU A 81 -31.43 8.31 -40.43
CA GLU A 81 -32.72 8.68 -39.86
C GLU A 81 -32.53 9.90 -38.95
N ARG A 82 -33.30 10.95 -39.22
CA ARG A 82 -33.34 12.18 -38.43
C ARG A 82 -34.63 12.15 -37.60
N GLY A 83 -34.53 11.71 -36.34
CA GLY A 83 -35.60 11.79 -35.34
C GLY A 83 -35.09 12.46 -34.06
N ARG A 84 -35.77 12.25 -32.91
CA ARG A 84 -35.32 12.77 -31.58
C ARG A 84 -33.88 12.36 -31.23
N THR A 85 -33.38 11.27 -31.80
CA THR A 85 -31.96 10.89 -31.79
C THR A 85 -31.56 10.49 -33.21
N ALA A 86 -30.59 11.19 -33.80
CA ALA A 86 -30.12 10.86 -35.15
C ALA A 86 -29.37 9.51 -35.15
N ARG A 87 -29.62 8.67 -36.15
CA ARG A 87 -28.93 7.37 -36.30
C ARG A 87 -28.59 7.05 -37.75
N PHE A 88 -27.42 6.47 -37.96
CA PHE A 88 -27.02 5.85 -39.24
C PHE A 88 -27.34 4.36 -39.17
N ARG A 89 -28.10 3.86 -40.15
CA ARG A 89 -28.49 2.46 -40.30
C ARG A 89 -27.86 1.90 -41.56
N ALA A 90 -27.17 0.77 -41.45
CA ALA A 90 -26.72 -0.02 -42.60
C ALA A 90 -27.36 -1.41 -42.53
N GLN A 91 -28.01 -1.83 -43.61
CA GLN A 91 -28.52 -3.17 -43.79
C GLN A 91 -27.44 -4.02 -44.46
N ILE A 92 -27.18 -5.17 -43.86
CA ILE A 92 -26.12 -6.07 -44.31
C ILE A 92 -26.74 -7.44 -44.57
N THR A 93 -26.38 -8.01 -45.72
CA THR A 93 -26.89 -9.29 -46.18
C THR A 93 -25.74 -10.22 -46.55
N ASP A 94 -25.97 -11.51 -46.37
CA ASP A 94 -25.16 -12.59 -46.89
C ASP A 94 -26.08 -13.62 -47.56
N ASP A 95 -25.55 -14.78 -47.93
CA ASP A 95 -26.31 -15.84 -48.60
C ASP A 95 -27.36 -16.51 -47.68
N THR A 96 -27.34 -16.22 -46.39
CA THR A 96 -28.15 -16.89 -45.35
C THR A 96 -29.18 -15.99 -44.68
N GLY A 97 -29.03 -14.66 -44.74
CA GLY A 97 -29.98 -13.74 -44.12
C GLY A 97 -29.61 -12.27 -44.22
N SER A 98 -30.35 -11.44 -43.48
CA SER A 98 -30.10 -10.01 -43.36
C SER A 98 -30.23 -9.52 -41.93
N PHE A 99 -29.43 -8.51 -41.56
CA PHE A 99 -29.53 -7.85 -40.25
C PHE A 99 -29.15 -6.37 -40.36
N GLU A 100 -29.36 -5.62 -39.26
CA GLU A 100 -29.13 -4.18 -39.22
C GLU A 100 -27.96 -3.77 -38.32
N ALA A 101 -27.10 -2.88 -38.81
CA ALA A 101 -26.07 -2.22 -38.01
C ALA A 101 -26.42 -0.75 -37.78
N LEU A 102 -26.35 -0.30 -36.52
CA LEU A 102 -26.80 1.01 -36.09
C LEU A 102 -25.67 1.81 -35.42
N TRP A 103 -25.52 3.09 -35.80
CA TRP A 103 -24.61 4.03 -35.15
C TRP A 103 -25.35 5.30 -34.74
N PHE A 104 -25.31 5.63 -33.45
CA PHE A 104 -25.93 6.84 -32.88
C PHE A 104 -24.94 8.02 -32.77
N ARG A 105 -23.64 7.77 -32.98
CA ARG A 105 -22.53 8.74 -32.87
C ARG A 105 -21.59 8.58 -34.07
N GLY A 106 -20.94 9.67 -34.49
CA GLY A 106 -20.00 9.64 -35.62
C GLY A 106 -20.66 9.43 -36.98
N ILE A 107 -21.94 9.79 -37.13
CA ILE A 107 -22.73 9.58 -38.36
C ILE A 107 -22.04 10.08 -39.64
N PRO A 108 -21.42 11.29 -39.68
CA PRO A 108 -20.73 11.74 -40.88
C PRO A 108 -19.55 10.87 -41.30
N TYR A 109 -18.86 10.23 -40.35
CA TYR A 109 -17.75 9.32 -40.62
C TYR A 109 -18.23 8.01 -41.22
N PHE A 110 -19.19 7.34 -40.57
CA PHE A 110 -19.71 6.06 -41.05
C PHE A 110 -20.46 6.18 -42.37
N ARG A 111 -21.16 7.30 -42.61
CA ARG A 111 -21.77 7.60 -43.91
C ARG A 111 -20.74 7.67 -45.06
N LYS A 112 -19.52 8.13 -44.79
CA LYS A 112 -18.44 8.18 -45.81
C LYS A 112 -17.72 6.83 -45.95
N ALA A 113 -17.53 6.13 -44.83
CA ALA A 113 -16.73 4.91 -44.74
C ALA A 113 -17.48 3.64 -45.18
N ILE A 114 -18.80 3.61 -45.06
CA ILE A 114 -19.66 2.46 -45.38
C ILE A 114 -20.49 2.81 -46.61
N ARG A 115 -20.22 2.14 -47.73
CA ARG A 115 -20.93 2.35 -49.00
C ARG A 115 -21.70 1.10 -49.41
N THR A 116 -22.81 1.28 -50.11
CA THR A 116 -23.56 0.17 -50.72
C THR A 116 -22.67 -0.64 -51.67
N GLY A 117 -22.80 -1.97 -51.65
CA GLY A 117 -22.01 -2.91 -52.43
C GLY A 117 -20.68 -3.30 -51.79
N GLN A 118 -20.30 -2.68 -50.67
CA GLN A 118 -19.05 -2.99 -49.97
C GLN A 118 -19.22 -4.23 -49.08
N ARG A 119 -18.26 -5.17 -49.17
CA ARG A 119 -18.17 -6.31 -48.24
C ARG A 119 -17.48 -5.86 -46.96
N VAL A 120 -18.14 -6.07 -45.82
CA VAL A 120 -17.68 -5.63 -44.51
C VAL A 120 -17.75 -6.75 -43.49
N LEU A 121 -16.77 -6.76 -42.59
CA LEU A 121 -16.78 -7.56 -41.38
C LEU A 121 -17.24 -6.66 -40.23
N LEU A 122 -18.31 -7.07 -39.56
CA LEU A 122 -18.82 -6.43 -38.37
C LEU A 122 -18.55 -7.28 -37.14
N THR A 123 -18.05 -6.64 -36.10
CA THR A 123 -17.90 -7.24 -34.77
C THR A 123 -18.68 -6.42 -33.75
N GLY A 124 -19.64 -7.04 -33.06
CA GLY A 124 -20.45 -6.34 -32.08
C GLY A 124 -21.38 -7.27 -31.31
N THR A 125 -22.04 -6.71 -30.30
CA THR A 125 -23.04 -7.44 -29.51
C THR A 125 -24.36 -7.50 -30.27
N VAL A 126 -24.91 -8.71 -30.42
CA VAL A 126 -26.18 -8.92 -31.10
C VAL A 126 -27.33 -8.62 -30.15
N SER A 127 -28.28 -7.81 -30.62
CA SER A 127 -29.52 -7.49 -29.92
C SER A 127 -30.71 -7.71 -30.84
N ARG A 128 -31.91 -7.86 -30.28
CA ARG A 128 -33.14 -8.01 -31.06
C ARG A 128 -34.15 -6.95 -30.65
N TYR A 129 -34.53 -6.10 -31.61
CA TYR A 129 -35.57 -5.10 -31.44
C TYR A 129 -36.33 -4.98 -32.77
N GLY A 130 -37.46 -5.70 -32.87
CA GLY A 130 -38.09 -6.01 -34.17
C GLY A 130 -37.30 -7.08 -34.93
N GLY A 131 -36.09 -6.76 -35.39
CA GLY A 131 -35.15 -7.66 -36.06
C GLY A 131 -33.80 -7.79 -35.33
N TYR A 132 -32.89 -8.61 -35.87
CA TYR A 132 -31.52 -8.72 -35.37
C TYR A 132 -30.73 -7.46 -35.73
N GLN A 133 -30.06 -6.89 -34.73
CA GLN A 133 -29.28 -5.67 -34.91
C GLN A 133 -28.03 -5.62 -34.03
N MET A 134 -27.00 -4.93 -34.53
CA MET A 134 -25.80 -4.57 -33.75
C MET A 134 -25.75 -3.05 -33.55
N ALA A 135 -25.64 -2.61 -32.30
CA ALA A 135 -25.40 -1.21 -31.98
C ALA A 135 -23.89 -0.93 -31.89
N HIS A 136 -23.42 0.08 -32.61
CA HIS A 136 -22.02 0.49 -32.67
C HIS A 136 -21.00 -0.65 -32.96
N PRO A 137 -21.25 -1.53 -33.96
CA PRO A 137 -20.27 -2.57 -34.29
C PRO A 137 -18.99 -1.96 -34.85
N LEU A 138 -17.88 -2.66 -34.60
CA LEU A 138 -16.60 -2.39 -35.24
C LEU A 138 -16.69 -2.82 -36.71
N VAL A 139 -16.39 -1.90 -37.63
CA VAL A 139 -16.49 -2.16 -39.09
C VAL A 139 -15.13 -2.22 -39.72
N GLU A 140 -14.83 -3.32 -40.39
CA GLU A 140 -13.63 -3.49 -41.20
C GLU A 140 -14.01 -3.84 -42.64
N SER A 141 -13.36 -3.20 -43.60
CA SER A 141 -13.50 -3.56 -45.01
C SER A 141 -12.70 -4.84 -45.24
N VAL A 142 -13.33 -5.80 -45.90
CA VAL A 142 -12.69 -7.08 -46.19
C VAL A 142 -12.62 -7.31 -47.70
N GLY A 143 -11.58 -8.00 -48.14
CA GLY A 143 -11.41 -8.35 -49.55
C GLY A 143 -12.46 -9.37 -50.03
N PRO A 144 -12.59 -9.57 -51.36
CA PRO A 144 -13.61 -10.44 -51.93
C PRO A 144 -13.52 -11.90 -51.48
N ASN A 145 -12.34 -12.40 -51.09
CA ASN A 145 -12.13 -13.79 -50.66
C ASN A 145 -11.90 -13.95 -49.14
N ALA A 146 -12.18 -12.92 -48.34
CA ALA A 146 -11.95 -12.99 -46.90
C ALA A 146 -13.00 -13.87 -46.21
N THR A 147 -12.54 -14.92 -45.55
CA THR A 147 -13.37 -15.84 -44.74
C THR A 147 -13.39 -15.48 -43.25
N GLY A 148 -12.50 -14.57 -42.81
CA GLY A 148 -12.35 -14.20 -41.40
C GLY A 148 -11.66 -12.85 -41.18
N PRO A 149 -11.52 -12.42 -39.92
CA PRO A 149 -10.75 -11.21 -39.58
C PRO A 149 -9.26 -11.36 -39.89
N ALA A 150 -8.58 -10.25 -40.17
CA ALA A 150 -7.12 -10.22 -40.26
C ALA A 150 -6.42 -10.46 -38.90
N ILE A 151 -7.12 -10.18 -37.79
CA ILE A 151 -6.66 -10.41 -36.42
C ILE A 151 -7.79 -11.09 -35.66
N ALA A 152 -7.60 -12.36 -35.29
CA ALA A 152 -8.60 -13.17 -34.60
C ALA A 152 -8.93 -12.65 -33.19
N PHE A 153 -7.93 -12.15 -32.46
CA PHE A 153 -8.10 -11.64 -31.11
C PHE A 153 -7.64 -10.18 -31.03
N LEU A 154 -8.59 -9.26 -30.95
CA LEU A 154 -8.28 -7.83 -31.04
C LEU A 154 -8.02 -7.23 -29.64
N PRO A 155 -6.79 -6.80 -29.31
CA PRO A 155 -6.47 -6.25 -27.99
C PRO A 155 -7.15 -4.90 -27.75
N ARG A 156 -7.67 -4.68 -26.54
CA ARG A 156 -8.23 -3.39 -26.09
C ARG A 156 -7.34 -2.76 -25.04
N TYR A 157 -6.73 -1.63 -25.38
CA TYR A 157 -5.80 -0.92 -24.52
C TYR A 157 -6.51 0.12 -23.63
N PRO A 158 -5.97 0.46 -22.45
CA PRO A 158 -6.41 1.66 -21.74
C PRO A 158 -6.12 2.91 -22.58
N LEU A 159 -7.07 3.85 -22.63
CA LEU A 159 -6.86 5.19 -23.19
C LEU A 159 -6.99 6.19 -22.05
N THR A 160 -5.97 7.03 -21.85
CA THR A 160 -5.97 8.13 -20.88
C THR A 160 -6.79 9.31 -21.40
N GLU A 161 -7.07 10.29 -20.54
CA GLU A 161 -7.76 11.52 -20.91
C GLU A 161 -6.99 12.30 -21.98
N ALA A 162 -5.68 12.51 -21.78
CA ALA A 162 -4.78 13.13 -22.75
C ALA A 162 -4.84 12.45 -24.14
N MET A 163 -4.91 11.12 -24.19
CA MET A 163 -5.07 10.40 -25.45
C MET A 163 -6.42 10.69 -26.12
N ARG A 164 -7.51 10.82 -25.35
CA ARG A 164 -8.85 11.08 -25.90
C ARG A 164 -8.96 12.51 -26.46
N GLU A 165 -8.35 13.50 -25.82
CA GLU A 165 -8.36 14.90 -26.27
C GLU A 165 -7.78 15.06 -27.67
N VAL A 166 -6.71 14.32 -27.99
CA VAL A 166 -6.09 14.34 -29.34
C VAL A 166 -6.73 13.36 -30.31
N ASN A 167 -7.92 12.84 -30.01
CA ASN A 167 -8.64 11.82 -30.79
C ASN A 167 -7.78 10.57 -31.05
N PHE A 168 -6.97 10.14 -30.08
CA PHE A 168 -6.17 8.92 -30.21
C PHE A 168 -7.06 7.68 -30.03
N GLN A 169 -7.35 7.00 -31.13
CA GLN A 169 -8.26 5.86 -31.16
C GLN A 169 -7.52 4.54 -30.91
N GLN A 170 -8.27 3.53 -30.45
CA GLN A 170 -7.79 2.14 -30.26
C GLN A 170 -7.04 1.61 -31.48
N ARG A 171 -7.59 1.80 -32.69
CA ARG A 171 -6.97 1.32 -33.95
C ARG A 171 -5.59 1.92 -34.19
N SER A 172 -5.40 3.20 -33.89
CA SER A 172 -4.13 3.86 -34.10
C SER A 172 -3.07 3.31 -33.12
N LEU A 173 -3.47 3.07 -31.87
CA LEU A 173 -2.58 2.48 -30.86
C LEU A 173 -2.23 1.02 -31.19
N GLN A 174 -3.23 0.21 -31.58
CA GLN A 174 -3.04 -1.16 -32.07
C GLN A 174 -2.06 -1.23 -33.24
N LYS A 175 -2.22 -0.35 -34.25
CA LYS A 175 -1.30 -0.28 -35.40
C LYS A 175 0.12 0.11 -34.99
N SER A 176 0.25 1.06 -34.06
CA SER A 176 1.55 1.51 -33.56
C SER A 176 2.29 0.37 -32.87
N ILE A 177 1.61 -0.35 -31.97
CA ILE A 177 2.17 -1.50 -31.25
C ILE A 177 2.49 -2.65 -32.21
N ALA A 178 1.57 -3.00 -33.11
CA ALA A 178 1.81 -4.07 -34.08
C ALA A 178 3.00 -3.77 -35.00
N TRP A 179 3.17 -2.50 -35.41
CA TRP A 179 4.34 -2.08 -36.16
C TRP A 179 5.64 -2.28 -35.35
N VAL A 180 5.65 -1.87 -34.08
CA VAL A 180 6.81 -2.08 -33.20
C VAL A 180 7.14 -3.55 -33.04
N VAL A 181 6.16 -4.40 -32.70
CA VAL A 181 6.35 -5.85 -32.50
C VAL A 181 6.91 -6.54 -33.76
N ASN A 182 6.57 -6.04 -34.96
CA ASN A 182 7.05 -6.61 -36.22
C ASN A 182 8.41 -6.06 -36.68
N ASN A 183 8.84 -4.91 -36.18
CA ASN A 183 10.08 -4.25 -36.62
C ASN A 183 11.20 -4.26 -35.55
N LEU A 184 10.87 -4.52 -34.29
CA LEU A 184 11.83 -4.64 -33.21
C LEU A 184 12.56 -5.99 -33.31
N LYS A 185 13.88 -5.94 -33.56
CA LYS A 185 14.72 -7.14 -33.73
C LYS A 185 15.51 -7.51 -32.47
N HIS A 186 15.80 -6.52 -31.63
CA HIS A 186 16.62 -6.70 -30.44
C HIS A 186 15.79 -6.45 -29.18
N TYR A 187 15.86 -7.40 -28.27
CA TYR A 187 15.22 -7.33 -26.96
C TYR A 187 16.30 -7.46 -25.89
N PRO A 188 16.19 -6.73 -24.76
CA PRO A 188 17.16 -6.84 -23.70
C PRO A 188 17.12 -8.23 -23.06
N GLU A 189 18.29 -8.77 -22.74
CA GLU A 189 18.42 -9.96 -21.89
C GLU A 189 18.25 -9.53 -20.43
N VAL A 190 17.05 -9.71 -19.90
CA VAL A 190 16.69 -9.29 -18.53
C VAL A 190 16.91 -10.40 -17.51
N LEU A 191 16.50 -11.62 -17.86
CA LEU A 191 16.68 -12.80 -17.02
C LEU A 191 17.90 -13.58 -17.50
N PRO A 192 18.75 -14.09 -16.59
CA PRO A 192 19.82 -15.01 -16.96
C PRO A 192 19.26 -16.26 -17.65
N LYS A 193 19.87 -16.71 -18.77
CA LYS A 193 19.47 -17.93 -19.51
C LYS A 193 19.29 -19.18 -18.64
N LYS A 194 20.02 -19.26 -17.53
CA LYS A 194 19.89 -20.36 -16.55
C LYS A 194 18.50 -20.35 -15.89
N ILE A 195 17.97 -19.18 -15.53
CA ILE A 195 16.64 -19.02 -14.95
C ILE A 195 15.58 -19.32 -16.01
N GLU A 196 15.75 -18.80 -17.23
CA GLU A 196 14.81 -19.05 -18.33
C GLU A 196 14.65 -20.55 -18.60
N ARG A 197 15.78 -21.28 -18.70
CA ARG A 197 15.76 -22.74 -18.89
C ARG A 197 15.17 -23.48 -17.70
N LYS A 198 15.51 -23.10 -16.47
CA LYS A 198 15.02 -23.76 -15.25
C LYS A 198 13.51 -23.62 -15.08
N LYS A 199 12.96 -22.45 -15.42
CA LYS A 199 11.52 -22.15 -15.29
C LYS A 199 10.71 -22.44 -16.56
N GLY A 200 11.36 -22.83 -17.66
CA GLY A 200 10.70 -23.06 -18.94
C GLY A 200 10.10 -21.78 -19.55
N PHE A 201 10.68 -20.62 -19.24
CA PHE A 201 10.17 -19.33 -19.69
C PHE A 201 10.50 -19.09 -21.17
N PRO A 202 9.51 -18.64 -21.96
CA PRO A 202 9.78 -18.22 -23.34
C PRO A 202 10.56 -16.90 -23.39
N PRO A 203 11.25 -16.62 -24.52
CA PRO A 203 11.96 -15.36 -24.72
C PRO A 203 11.05 -14.13 -24.60
N LEU A 204 11.61 -12.99 -24.14
CA LEU A 204 10.86 -11.72 -23.99
C LEU A 204 10.12 -11.31 -25.27
N SER A 205 10.75 -11.51 -26.42
CA SER A 205 10.19 -11.19 -27.73
C SER A 205 8.90 -11.96 -28.01
N GLU A 206 8.87 -13.25 -27.65
CA GLU A 206 7.71 -14.10 -27.81
C GLU A 206 6.60 -13.70 -26.83
N CYS A 207 6.95 -13.42 -25.56
CA CYS A 207 5.99 -12.97 -24.56
C CYS A 207 5.25 -11.69 -24.98
N LEU A 208 6.00 -10.66 -25.38
CA LEU A 208 5.41 -9.38 -25.78
C LEU A 208 4.59 -9.53 -27.08
N ARG A 209 5.06 -10.34 -28.03
CA ARG A 209 4.30 -10.65 -29.24
C ARG A 209 2.96 -11.29 -28.90
N GLN A 210 2.97 -12.34 -28.08
CA GLN A 210 1.75 -13.09 -27.75
C GLN A 210 0.77 -12.27 -26.91
N ILE A 211 1.25 -11.38 -26.02
CA ILE A 211 0.36 -10.50 -25.27
C ILE A 211 -0.29 -9.43 -26.17
N HIS A 212 0.44 -8.87 -27.13
CA HIS A 212 -0.16 -7.85 -28.01
C HIS A 212 -0.91 -8.45 -29.20
N MET A 213 -0.52 -9.63 -29.64
CA MET A 213 -1.03 -10.34 -30.82
C MET A 213 -1.15 -11.84 -30.49
N PRO A 214 -2.11 -12.24 -29.63
CA PRO A 214 -2.27 -13.63 -29.25
C PRO A 214 -2.82 -14.47 -30.40
N ASP A 215 -2.23 -15.64 -30.58
CA ASP A 215 -2.80 -16.69 -31.45
C ASP A 215 -4.00 -17.37 -30.78
N ASN A 216 -3.93 -17.53 -29.45
CA ASN A 216 -5.02 -18.02 -28.60
C ASN A 216 -4.95 -17.33 -27.21
N PRO A 217 -6.05 -16.75 -26.71
CA PRO A 217 -6.12 -16.23 -25.34
C PRO A 217 -5.89 -17.32 -24.27
N ASP A 218 -6.32 -18.55 -24.55
CA ASP A 218 -6.15 -19.70 -23.66
C ASP A 218 -4.68 -20.16 -23.71
N GLY A 219 -3.90 -19.67 -22.75
CA GLY A 219 -2.44 -19.89 -22.68
C GLY A 219 -1.63 -18.61 -22.44
N LEU A 220 -2.27 -17.44 -22.48
CA LEU A 220 -1.62 -16.16 -22.19
C LEU A 220 -0.98 -16.09 -20.80
N ASP A 221 -1.50 -16.85 -19.84
CA ASP A 221 -0.98 -16.87 -18.48
C ASP A 221 0.49 -17.32 -18.41
N ARG A 222 0.97 -18.18 -19.31
CA ARG A 222 2.39 -18.54 -19.37
C ARG A 222 3.29 -17.33 -19.64
N TYR A 223 2.88 -16.46 -20.57
CA TYR A 223 3.64 -15.26 -20.93
C TYR A 223 3.54 -14.18 -19.85
N LEU A 224 2.35 -14.02 -19.25
CA LEU A 224 2.14 -13.11 -18.12
C LEU A 224 2.93 -13.55 -16.88
N SER A 225 2.96 -14.85 -16.58
CA SER A 225 3.73 -15.42 -15.47
C SER A 225 5.24 -15.18 -15.62
N ARG A 226 5.76 -15.28 -16.86
CA ARG A 226 7.15 -14.89 -17.17
C ARG A 226 7.40 -13.41 -16.89
N LEU A 227 6.54 -12.50 -17.36
CA LEU A 227 6.69 -11.06 -17.13
C LEU A 227 6.56 -10.68 -15.65
N ARG A 228 5.63 -11.32 -14.95
CA ARG A 228 5.48 -11.20 -13.49
C ARG A 228 6.77 -11.59 -12.78
N TYR A 229 7.36 -12.72 -13.15
CA TYR A 229 8.67 -13.14 -12.62
C TYR A 229 9.76 -12.12 -12.92
N GLU A 230 9.81 -11.63 -14.17
CA GLU A 230 10.80 -10.63 -14.60
C GLU A 230 10.75 -9.35 -13.77
N GLU A 231 9.56 -8.76 -13.61
CA GLU A 231 9.39 -7.52 -12.82
C GLU A 231 9.80 -7.74 -11.36
N LEU A 232 9.37 -8.84 -10.76
CA LEU A 232 9.72 -9.21 -9.38
C LEU A 232 11.23 -9.47 -9.23
N TYR A 233 11.87 -10.10 -10.21
CA TYR A 233 13.31 -10.32 -10.23
C TYR A 233 14.10 -9.01 -10.32
N GLN A 234 13.70 -8.08 -11.19
CA GLN A 234 14.29 -6.74 -11.28
C GLN A 234 14.13 -5.97 -9.97
N LEU A 235 12.95 -6.04 -9.35
CA LEU A 235 12.69 -5.42 -8.05
C LEU A 235 13.61 -6.00 -6.98
N ALA A 236 13.70 -7.33 -6.87
CA ALA A 236 14.55 -8.01 -5.90
C ALA A 236 16.04 -7.65 -6.08
N LEU A 237 16.53 -7.61 -7.33
CA LEU A 237 17.88 -7.16 -7.64
C LEU A 237 18.13 -5.71 -7.23
N THR A 238 17.18 -4.82 -7.52
CA THR A 238 17.28 -3.39 -7.18
C THR A 238 17.35 -3.18 -5.68
N LEU A 239 16.49 -3.87 -4.92
CA LEU A 239 16.51 -3.84 -3.45
C LEU A 239 17.85 -4.36 -2.90
N ARG A 240 18.39 -5.44 -3.49
CA ARG A 240 19.67 -6.00 -3.07
C ARG A 240 20.86 -5.11 -3.39
N TRP A 241 20.88 -4.48 -4.55
CA TRP A 241 21.90 -3.47 -4.88
C TRP A 241 21.83 -2.34 -3.86
N SER A 242 20.62 -1.85 -3.55
CA SER A 242 20.42 -0.84 -2.51
C SER A 242 21.04 -1.29 -1.18
N ARG A 243 20.81 -2.52 -0.72
CA ARG A 243 21.44 -3.06 0.51
C ARG A 243 22.97 -3.01 0.47
N ARG A 244 23.60 -3.41 -0.65
CA ARG A 244 25.07 -3.35 -0.77
C ARG A 244 25.61 -1.92 -0.65
N LYS A 245 24.89 -0.91 -1.16
CA LYS A 245 25.25 0.51 -0.94
C LYS A 245 25.14 0.93 0.52
N PHE A 246 24.30 0.26 1.32
CA PHE A 246 24.14 0.50 2.76
C PHE A 246 25.05 -0.37 3.65
N ALA A 247 25.89 -1.25 3.09
CA ALA A 247 27.01 -1.86 3.82
C ALA A 247 28.12 -0.82 4.05
N LEU A 248 27.74 0.32 4.61
CA LEU A 248 28.62 1.41 4.96
C LEU A 248 29.46 1.00 6.18
N PRO A 249 30.71 1.49 6.28
CA PRO A 249 31.50 1.33 7.49
C PRO A 249 30.70 1.81 8.71
N GLY A 250 30.53 0.93 9.68
CA GLY A 250 29.89 1.23 10.95
C GLY A 250 30.91 1.42 12.06
N ARG A 251 30.40 1.59 13.28
CA ARG A 251 31.22 1.60 14.49
C ARG A 251 31.04 0.28 15.22
N VAL A 252 32.16 -0.33 15.62
CA VAL A 252 32.13 -1.50 16.49
C VAL A 252 31.75 -1.03 17.89
N MET A 253 30.57 -1.44 18.36
CA MET A 253 30.06 -1.15 19.69
C MET A 253 29.79 -2.45 20.43
N ARG A 254 30.48 -2.66 21.56
CA ARG A 254 30.38 -3.93 22.28
C ARG A 254 29.26 -3.89 23.32
N PRO A 255 28.45 -4.96 23.43
CA PRO A 255 27.54 -5.12 24.56
C PRO A 255 28.39 -5.24 25.85
N GLY A 256 28.44 -4.17 26.63
CA GLY A 256 29.20 -4.10 27.89
C GLY A 256 28.37 -4.56 29.10
N ALA A 257 28.85 -4.19 30.30
CA ALA A 257 28.23 -4.59 31.57
C ALA A 257 26.81 -4.02 31.77
N MET A 258 26.50 -2.87 31.16
CA MET A 258 25.21 -2.19 31.33
C MET A 258 23.99 -3.07 31.01
N ALA A 259 24.10 -3.96 30.02
CA ALA A 259 22.98 -4.85 29.67
C ALA A 259 22.64 -5.82 30.81
N ARG A 260 23.65 -6.46 31.40
CA ARG A 260 23.46 -7.38 32.53
C ARG A 260 22.93 -6.67 33.76
N THR A 261 23.44 -5.47 34.05
CA THR A 261 22.94 -4.65 35.16
C THR A 261 21.50 -4.22 34.94
N LEU A 262 21.10 -3.85 33.71
CA LEU A 262 19.71 -3.48 33.46
C LEU A 262 18.77 -4.68 33.63
N GLU A 263 19.14 -5.85 33.09
CA GLU A 263 18.36 -7.08 33.23
C GLU A 263 18.05 -7.41 34.69
N SER A 264 19.02 -7.22 35.61
CA SER A 264 18.80 -7.49 37.04
C SER A 264 17.88 -6.49 37.75
N HIS A 265 17.62 -5.32 37.14
CA HIS A 265 16.76 -4.26 37.71
C HIS A 265 15.35 -4.23 37.08
N LEU A 266 15.09 -5.05 36.06
CA LEU A 266 13.77 -5.09 35.44
C LEU A 266 12.77 -5.83 36.34
N PRO A 267 11.53 -5.31 36.48
CA PRO A 267 10.48 -5.97 37.26
C PRO A 267 9.84 -7.17 36.51
N PHE A 268 10.41 -7.60 35.39
CA PHE A 268 9.92 -8.66 34.54
C PHE A 268 11.08 -9.37 33.82
N VAL A 269 10.81 -10.58 33.33
CA VAL A 269 11.78 -11.38 32.56
C VAL A 269 11.54 -11.18 31.06
N LEU A 270 12.63 -11.05 30.28
CA LEU A 270 12.54 -10.95 28.83
C LEU A 270 12.11 -12.28 28.20
N THR A 271 11.26 -12.22 27.19
CA THR A 271 10.80 -13.42 26.47
C THR A 271 11.94 -14.04 25.65
N GLY A 272 11.78 -15.33 25.29
CA GLY A 272 12.76 -16.01 24.43
C GLY A 272 12.96 -15.34 23.06
N GLU A 273 11.92 -14.72 22.49
CA GLU A 273 12.02 -13.97 21.24
C GLU A 273 12.70 -12.60 21.42
N GLN A 274 12.43 -11.91 22.53
CA GLN A 274 13.16 -10.68 22.89
C GLN A 274 14.66 -10.98 23.05
N ASN A 275 15.03 -12.06 23.74
CA ASN A 275 16.43 -12.49 23.90
C ASN A 275 17.09 -12.90 22.56
N LYS A 276 16.33 -13.49 21.63
CA LYS A 276 16.81 -13.75 20.26
C LYS A 276 17.05 -12.43 19.51
N ALA A 277 16.12 -11.48 19.58
CA ALA A 277 16.25 -10.16 18.97
C ALA A 277 17.49 -9.41 19.50
N LEU A 278 17.70 -9.42 20.82
CA LEU A 278 18.86 -8.77 21.45
C LEU A 278 20.19 -9.37 21.00
N ARG A 279 20.30 -10.70 20.90
CA ARG A 279 21.52 -11.34 20.39
C ARG A 279 21.86 -10.90 18.97
N VAL A 280 20.85 -10.74 18.11
CA VAL A 280 21.03 -10.24 16.74
C VAL A 280 21.47 -8.78 16.75
N LEU A 281 20.78 -7.92 17.51
CA LEU A 281 21.07 -6.48 17.60
C LEU A 281 22.48 -6.22 18.15
N HIS A 282 22.88 -6.91 19.21
CA HIS A 282 24.21 -6.76 19.82
C HIS A 282 25.33 -7.32 18.95
N ARG A 283 25.09 -8.43 18.24
CA ARG A 283 26.05 -8.96 17.25
C ARG A 283 26.29 -7.95 16.13
N ASP A 284 25.22 -7.35 15.63
CA ASP A 284 25.28 -6.38 14.56
C ASP A 284 25.95 -5.07 15.01
N ALA A 285 25.64 -4.59 16.22
CA ALA A 285 26.34 -3.44 16.82
C ALA A 285 27.85 -3.69 16.98
N ALA A 286 28.26 -4.94 17.22
CA ALA A 286 29.66 -5.33 17.31
C ALA A 286 30.34 -5.54 15.94
N ALA A 287 29.61 -5.44 14.83
CA ALA A 287 30.16 -5.61 13.49
C ALA A 287 30.88 -4.35 12.99
N LYS A 288 31.68 -4.50 11.92
CA LYS A 288 32.36 -3.36 11.24
C LYS A 288 31.45 -2.62 10.26
N THR A 289 30.25 -3.13 10.03
CA THR A 289 29.23 -2.56 9.15
C THR A 289 28.13 -1.95 10.00
N ARG A 290 27.56 -0.84 9.54
CA ARG A 290 26.43 -0.20 10.19
C ARG A 290 25.23 -1.16 10.33
N MET A 291 24.62 -1.21 11.50
CA MET A 291 23.33 -1.89 11.68
C MET A 291 22.21 -1.07 11.02
N HIS A 292 21.37 -1.72 10.21
CA HIS A 292 20.22 -1.12 9.57
C HIS A 292 19.02 -2.08 9.64
N ARG A 293 18.25 -2.00 10.74
CA ARG A 293 17.21 -2.99 11.06
C ARG A 293 15.83 -2.40 11.32
N LEU A 294 14.81 -3.20 10.99
CA LEU A 294 13.42 -3.00 11.37
C LEU A 294 13.05 -3.99 12.48
N LEU A 295 12.71 -3.48 13.65
CA LEU A 295 12.14 -4.25 14.76
C LEU A 295 10.61 -4.19 14.67
N GLU A 296 10.01 -5.28 14.21
CA GLU A 296 8.58 -5.48 14.18
C GLU A 296 8.14 -6.28 15.40
N GLY A 297 6.93 -5.99 15.85
CA GLY A 297 6.28 -6.79 16.86
C GLY A 297 4.93 -6.22 17.20
N ASP A 298 4.07 -7.05 17.78
CA ASP A 298 2.72 -6.63 18.12
C ASP A 298 2.74 -5.51 19.19
N VAL A 299 1.65 -4.75 19.32
CA VAL A 299 1.47 -3.72 20.35
C VAL A 299 1.65 -4.35 21.73
N GLY A 300 2.65 -3.87 22.47
CA GLY A 300 2.99 -4.39 23.80
C GLY A 300 3.77 -5.71 23.82
N SER A 301 4.37 -6.13 22.71
CA SER A 301 5.39 -7.20 22.65
C SER A 301 6.75 -6.83 23.28
N GLY A 302 6.86 -5.63 23.89
CA GLY A 302 8.11 -5.17 24.52
C GLY A 302 9.14 -4.57 23.54
N LYS A 303 8.73 -4.09 22.36
CA LYS A 303 9.65 -3.43 21.40
C LYS A 303 10.49 -2.32 22.03
N THR A 304 9.87 -1.48 22.87
CA THR A 304 10.55 -0.36 23.54
C THR A 304 11.70 -0.83 24.44
N VAL A 305 11.52 -1.92 25.20
CA VAL A 305 12.61 -2.43 26.06
C VAL A 305 13.73 -3.02 25.20
N VAL A 306 13.39 -3.78 24.15
CA VAL A 306 14.37 -4.35 23.21
C VAL A 306 15.18 -3.25 22.50
N ALA A 307 14.53 -2.19 22.04
CA ALA A 307 15.21 -1.05 21.43
C ALA A 307 16.10 -0.29 22.42
N PHE A 308 15.69 -0.15 23.68
CA PHE A 308 16.54 0.44 24.71
C PHE A 308 17.79 -0.40 24.98
N PHE A 309 17.67 -1.73 25.07
CA PHE A 309 18.83 -2.62 25.16
C PHE A 309 19.76 -2.52 23.95
N ALA A 310 19.23 -2.23 22.75
CA ALA A 310 20.02 -2.00 21.55
C ALA A 310 20.83 -0.69 21.61
N CYS A 311 20.45 0.26 22.46
CA CYS A 311 21.18 1.51 22.69
C CYS A 311 22.38 1.34 23.64
N LEU A 312 22.37 0.31 24.50
CA LEU A 312 23.40 0.12 25.52
C LEU A 312 24.82 -0.07 24.97
N PRO A 313 25.06 -0.77 23.84
CA PRO A 313 26.40 -0.83 23.25
C PRO A 313 26.98 0.55 22.94
N ALA A 314 26.17 1.48 22.41
CA ALA A 314 26.61 2.85 22.14
C ALA A 314 27.00 3.59 23.43
N LEU A 315 26.18 3.46 24.48
CA LEU A 315 26.45 4.09 25.77
C LEU A 315 27.69 3.54 26.48
N ASN A 316 27.93 2.22 26.38
CA ASN A 316 29.14 1.57 26.93
C ASN A 316 30.41 2.13 26.30
N GLU A 317 30.39 2.45 25.01
CA GLU A 317 31.52 3.02 24.28
C GLU A 317 31.58 4.57 24.38
N GLY A 318 30.81 5.16 25.30
CA GLY A 318 30.76 6.61 25.52
C GLY A 318 30.16 7.40 24.35
N MET A 319 29.38 6.75 23.49
CA MET A 319 28.72 7.39 22.35
C MET A 319 27.31 7.85 22.71
N GLN A 320 26.77 8.74 21.88
CA GLN A 320 25.45 9.32 22.06
C GLN A 320 24.36 8.48 21.39
N VAL A 321 23.14 8.60 21.89
CA VAL A 321 21.94 7.93 21.38
C VAL A 321 20.86 8.96 21.11
N ALA A 322 20.21 8.86 19.95
CA ALA A 322 19.04 9.65 19.60
C ALA A 322 17.81 8.75 19.44
N TRP A 323 16.73 9.07 20.16
CA TRP A 323 15.46 8.37 20.07
C TRP A 323 14.37 9.31 19.57
N MET A 324 13.83 9.03 18.40
CA MET A 324 12.78 9.83 17.78
C MET A 324 11.40 9.19 17.98
N ALA A 325 10.45 9.96 18.50
CA ALA A 325 9.07 9.56 18.73
C ALA A 325 8.08 10.39 17.87
N PRO A 326 6.92 9.81 17.47
CA PRO A 326 5.95 10.42 16.54
C PRO A 326 5.20 11.64 17.06
N THR A 327 4.98 11.72 18.37
CA THR A 327 4.23 12.81 19.00
C THR A 327 4.94 13.28 20.27
N GLU A 328 4.64 14.51 20.69
CA GLU A 328 5.23 15.06 21.91
C GLU A 328 4.84 14.27 23.16
N VAL A 329 3.63 13.70 23.17
CA VAL A 329 3.14 12.84 24.25
C VAL A 329 3.96 11.55 24.34
N LEU A 330 4.19 10.87 23.21
CA LEU A 330 5.00 9.65 23.17
C LEU A 330 6.48 9.94 23.45
N ALA A 331 6.99 11.09 23.02
CA ALA A 331 8.35 11.53 23.36
C ALA A 331 8.52 11.71 24.87
N GLN A 332 7.56 12.37 25.54
CA GLN A 332 7.59 12.55 26.99
C GLN A 332 7.56 11.20 27.73
N GLN A 333 6.65 10.30 27.36
CA GLN A 333 6.55 8.99 28.02
C GLN A 333 7.80 8.14 27.83
N THR A 334 8.37 8.17 26.61
CA THR A 334 9.61 7.47 26.31
C THR A 334 10.74 8.04 27.15
N TYR A 335 10.83 9.37 27.25
CA TYR A 335 11.81 10.05 28.09
C TYR A 335 11.69 9.64 29.57
N ASP A 336 10.49 9.64 30.13
CA ASP A 336 10.27 9.27 31.54
C ASP A 336 10.71 7.82 31.81
N ARG A 337 10.41 6.88 30.90
CA ARG A 337 10.85 5.48 30.98
C ARG A 337 12.36 5.33 30.85
N VAL A 338 12.95 6.02 29.87
CA VAL A 338 14.39 6.01 29.61
C VAL A 338 15.15 6.56 30.82
N CYS A 339 14.70 7.67 31.42
CA CYS A 339 15.29 8.22 32.64
C CYS A 339 15.28 7.21 33.79
N ALA A 340 14.16 6.49 33.97
CA ALA A 340 14.06 5.43 34.98
C ALA A 340 15.07 4.29 34.73
N TRP A 341 15.23 3.86 33.47
CA TRP A 341 16.17 2.82 33.09
C TRP A 341 17.64 3.26 33.07
N LEU A 342 17.92 4.55 32.88
CA LEU A 342 19.28 5.10 32.89
C LEU A 342 19.80 5.43 34.30
N LYS A 343 18.90 5.54 35.29
CA LYS A 343 19.24 5.85 36.68
C LYS A 343 20.37 4.97 37.28
N PRO A 344 20.45 3.65 37.02
CA PRO A 344 21.54 2.81 37.53
C PRO A 344 22.92 3.11 36.93
N PHE A 345 23.00 3.90 35.85
CA PHE A 345 24.21 4.11 35.06
C PHE A 345 24.78 5.52 35.15
N ASP A 346 24.14 6.43 35.89
CA ASP A 346 24.53 7.84 35.97
C ASP A 346 24.66 8.48 34.57
N VAL A 347 23.67 8.20 33.72
CA VAL A 347 23.57 8.74 32.36
C VAL A 347 22.37 9.67 32.29
N ASP A 348 22.63 10.95 32.05
CA ASP A 348 21.56 11.92 31.81
C ASP A 348 20.94 11.75 30.42
N ALA A 349 19.63 11.90 30.38
CA ALA A 349 18.86 12.05 29.16
C ALA A 349 18.26 13.46 29.07
N ALA A 350 17.99 13.93 27.85
CA ALA A 350 17.20 15.15 27.64
C ALA A 350 16.02 14.90 26.70
N LEU A 351 15.00 15.75 26.82
CA LEU A 351 13.84 15.77 25.95
C LEU A 351 13.90 16.96 25.00
N LEU A 352 13.78 16.72 23.69
CA LEU A 352 13.73 17.74 22.65
C LEU A 352 12.40 17.67 21.86
N LYS A 353 11.45 18.52 22.24
CA LYS A 353 10.12 18.65 21.62
C LYS A 353 9.82 20.09 21.16
N GLY A 354 8.70 20.30 20.47
CA GLY A 354 8.20 21.63 20.18
C GLY A 354 7.84 22.36 21.48
N GLY A 355 8.01 23.68 21.51
CA GLY A 355 7.63 24.51 22.66
C GLY A 355 8.61 24.54 23.85
N ILE A 356 9.82 23.99 23.73
CA ILE A 356 10.87 24.17 24.76
C ILE A 356 11.42 25.61 24.73
N SER A 357 11.72 26.15 25.91
CA SER A 357 12.34 27.47 26.06
C SER A 357 13.64 27.59 25.27
N SER A 358 13.94 28.78 24.75
CA SER A 358 15.18 29.02 23.98
C SER A 358 16.44 28.72 24.82
N ALA A 359 16.39 29.02 26.12
CA ALA A 359 17.49 28.77 27.04
C ALA A 359 17.76 27.27 27.24
N ASP A 360 16.73 26.46 27.50
CA ASP A 360 16.89 25.02 27.72
C ASP A 360 17.27 24.30 26.43
N LYS A 361 16.68 24.72 25.30
CA LYS A 361 17.09 24.24 23.98
C LYS A 361 18.57 24.52 23.73
N GLY A 362 19.05 25.72 24.08
CA GLY A 362 20.47 26.07 23.98
C GLY A 362 21.39 25.18 24.81
N LYS A 363 21.00 24.83 26.04
CA LYS A 363 21.74 23.91 26.91
C LYS A 363 21.82 22.50 26.29
N ILE A 364 20.70 21.97 25.81
CA ILE A 364 20.63 20.64 25.18
C ILE A 364 21.53 20.60 23.94
N LEU A 365 21.43 21.59 23.05
CA LEU A 365 22.24 21.64 21.83
C LEU A 365 23.74 21.69 22.13
N LYS A 366 24.16 22.49 23.12
CA LYS A 366 25.56 22.53 23.57
C LYS A 366 26.01 21.20 24.15
N GLY A 367 25.18 20.56 24.98
CA GLY A 367 25.47 19.24 25.55
C GLY A 367 25.60 18.15 24.49
N LEU A 368 24.78 18.20 23.43
CA LEU A 368 24.86 17.27 22.30
C LEU A 368 26.14 17.48 21.49
N SER A 369 26.50 18.73 21.20
CA SER A 369 27.69 19.02 20.40
C SER A 369 29.00 18.81 21.14
N SER A 370 29.00 18.92 22.48
CA SER A 370 30.18 18.65 23.32
C SER A 370 30.33 17.17 23.71
N GLY A 371 29.27 16.37 23.56
CA GLY A 371 29.26 14.96 23.98
C GLY A 371 28.88 14.72 25.45
N ASN A 372 28.66 15.78 26.24
CA ASN A 372 28.28 15.66 27.65
C ASN A 372 26.88 15.03 27.81
N LEU A 373 25.97 15.31 26.87
CA LEU A 373 24.65 14.70 26.86
C LEU A 373 24.68 13.42 26.00
N ARG A 374 24.52 12.26 26.63
CA ARG A 374 24.66 10.94 25.98
C ARG A 374 23.35 10.37 25.45
N PHE A 375 22.20 10.82 25.94
CA PHE A 375 20.90 10.33 25.47
C PHE A 375 19.94 11.49 25.19
N VAL A 376 19.28 11.48 24.03
CA VAL A 376 18.20 12.43 23.73
C VAL A 376 16.98 11.71 23.20
N VAL A 377 15.81 12.06 23.74
CA VAL A 377 14.51 11.68 23.21
C VAL A 377 13.88 12.91 22.57
N GLY A 378 13.27 12.80 21.40
CA GLY A 378 12.65 13.96 20.77
C GLY A 378 11.69 13.64 19.64
N THR A 379 11.02 14.67 19.14
CA THR A 379 10.15 14.57 17.96
C THR A 379 10.91 14.94 16.69
N HIS A 380 10.21 15.41 15.64
CA HIS A 380 10.84 15.97 14.44
C HIS A 380 11.85 17.10 14.73
N ALA A 381 11.83 17.68 15.94
CA ALA A 381 12.82 18.66 16.39
C ALA A 381 14.27 18.14 16.30
N LEU A 382 14.50 16.83 16.41
CA LEU A 382 15.83 16.21 16.24
C LEU A 382 16.39 16.35 14.82
N LEU A 383 15.53 16.53 13.82
CA LEU A 383 15.92 16.67 12.41
C LEU A 383 16.46 18.06 12.08
N GLN A 384 16.24 19.04 12.95
CA GLN A 384 16.63 20.43 12.68
C GLN A 384 18.14 20.54 12.40
N PRO A 385 18.58 21.35 11.43
CA PRO A 385 20.00 21.49 11.08
C PRO A 385 20.90 21.93 12.25
N SER A 386 20.32 22.63 13.23
CA SER A 386 21.01 23.09 14.44
C SER A 386 21.38 21.97 15.41
N VAL A 387 20.72 20.80 15.34
CA VAL A 387 21.05 19.64 16.16
C VAL A 387 22.28 18.95 15.59
N ARG A 388 23.39 19.02 16.34
CA ARG A 388 24.67 18.39 16.01
C ARG A 388 25.12 17.51 17.17
N PHE A 389 25.55 16.30 16.84
CA PHE A 389 26.08 15.33 17.79
C PHE A 389 27.61 15.35 17.73
N TYR A 390 28.26 15.14 18.86
CA TYR A 390 29.70 14.90 18.93
C TYR A 390 30.06 13.53 18.35
N ARG A 391 29.36 12.48 18.80
CA ARG A 391 29.58 11.10 18.34
C ARG A 391 28.33 10.25 18.53
N LEU A 392 27.53 10.08 17.48
CA LEU A 392 26.24 9.39 17.54
C LEU A 392 26.38 7.89 17.24
N GLY A 393 26.25 7.05 18.25
CA GLY A 393 26.37 5.60 18.08
C GLY A 393 25.12 4.93 17.54
N MET A 394 23.94 5.38 17.97
CA MET A 394 22.68 4.70 17.69
C MET A 394 21.52 5.68 17.49
N ILE A 395 20.69 5.40 16.50
CA ILE A 395 19.43 6.11 16.22
C ILE A 395 18.28 5.11 16.30
N VAL A 396 17.29 5.43 17.14
CA VAL A 396 16.02 4.69 17.25
C VAL A 396 14.89 5.57 16.70
N ILE A 397 14.06 5.02 15.82
CA ILE A 397 12.85 5.68 15.32
C ILE A 397 11.64 4.83 15.70
N ASP A 398 10.73 5.39 16.49
CA ASP A 398 9.46 4.75 16.86
C ASP A 398 8.33 5.12 15.89
N GLU A 399 7.44 4.17 15.60
CA GLU A 399 6.28 4.31 14.69
C GLU A 399 6.60 4.92 13.32
N GLN A 400 7.39 4.19 12.54
CA GLN A 400 7.90 4.61 11.23
C GLN A 400 6.85 5.18 10.26
N HIS A 401 5.62 4.67 10.26
CA HIS A 401 4.62 5.00 9.24
C HIS A 401 4.18 6.46 9.22
N ARG A 402 4.40 7.21 10.32
CA ARG A 402 4.10 8.64 10.39
C ARG A 402 5.21 9.52 9.83
N PHE A 403 6.38 8.94 9.53
CA PHE A 403 7.56 9.67 9.11
C PHE A 403 7.93 9.35 7.65
N GLY A 404 7.97 10.39 6.81
CA GLY A 404 8.27 10.25 5.39
C GLY A 404 9.69 9.72 5.13
N ALA A 405 9.91 9.08 3.99
CA ALA A 405 11.20 8.47 3.63
C ALA A 405 12.38 9.47 3.72
N GLY A 406 12.16 10.74 3.39
CA GLY A 406 13.19 11.80 3.46
C GLY A 406 13.64 12.18 4.88
N GLN A 407 12.76 12.05 5.88
CA GLN A 407 13.12 12.37 7.27
C GLN A 407 14.10 11.35 7.87
N ARG A 408 14.03 10.09 7.43
CA ARG A 408 14.99 9.04 7.83
C ARG A 408 16.41 9.33 7.32
N LEU A 409 16.51 9.79 6.06
CA LEU A 409 17.77 10.20 5.46
C LEU A 409 18.40 11.36 6.24
N GLN A 410 17.62 12.36 6.63
CA GLN A 410 18.13 13.52 7.39
C GLN A 410 18.72 13.16 8.76
N LEU A 411 18.17 12.17 9.46
CA LEU A 411 18.73 11.67 10.73
C LEU A 411 19.98 10.82 10.48
N ALA A 412 19.96 9.96 9.47
CA ALA A 412 21.13 9.17 9.06
C ALA A 412 22.29 10.05 8.55
N GLU A 413 21.98 11.22 7.98
CA GLU A 413 22.96 12.23 7.55
C GLU A 413 23.64 12.94 8.74
N LYS A 414 23.05 12.92 9.94
CA LYS A 414 23.68 13.51 11.14
C LYS A 414 24.99 12.80 11.50
N ASP A 415 25.04 11.49 11.29
CA ASP A 415 26.25 10.69 11.47
C ASP A 415 26.16 9.42 10.59
N PRO A 416 26.91 9.36 9.47
CA PRO A 416 26.84 8.24 8.53
C PRO A 416 27.24 6.88 9.12
N ALA A 417 28.00 6.87 10.22
CA ALA A 417 28.50 5.67 10.87
C ALA A 417 27.64 5.20 12.05
N SER A 418 26.52 5.89 12.34
CA SER A 418 25.58 5.55 13.40
C SER A 418 24.71 4.34 13.07
N ASP A 419 24.50 3.44 14.00
CA ASP A 419 23.56 2.35 13.83
C ASP A 419 22.12 2.85 13.81
N PHE A 420 21.26 2.13 13.09
CA PHE A 420 19.89 2.53 12.83
C PHE A 420 18.91 1.40 13.12
N LEU A 421 18.01 1.66 14.06
CA LEU A 421 16.92 0.77 14.43
C LEU A 421 15.59 1.49 14.26
N VAL A 422 14.73 0.92 13.42
CA VAL A 422 13.38 1.42 13.24
C VAL A 422 12.41 0.46 13.90
N MET A 423 11.40 0.99 14.57
CA MET A 423 10.32 0.18 15.16
C MET A 423 9.01 0.45 14.44
N SER A 424 8.22 -0.61 14.29
CA SER A 424 6.83 -0.52 13.84
C SER A 424 5.94 -1.32 14.77
N ALA A 425 4.84 -0.71 15.23
CA ALA A 425 3.84 -1.42 16.02
C ALA A 425 2.74 -2.05 15.16
N THR A 426 2.59 -1.63 13.91
CA THR A 426 1.84 -2.38 12.90
C THR A 426 2.73 -3.47 12.34
N PRO A 427 2.42 -4.75 12.62
CA PRO A 427 3.04 -5.84 11.89
C PRO A 427 2.74 -5.60 10.41
N ILE A 428 3.77 -5.69 9.58
CA ILE A 428 3.59 -5.68 8.14
C ILE A 428 3.81 -7.12 7.72
N PRO A 429 3.06 -7.63 6.72
CA PRO A 429 3.35 -8.93 6.14
C PRO A 429 4.84 -9.03 5.87
N GLN A 430 5.53 -10.03 6.43
CA GLN A 430 7.00 -10.08 6.37
C GLN A 430 7.50 -10.01 4.92
N THR A 431 6.73 -10.57 3.99
CA THR A 431 6.99 -10.48 2.56
C THR A 431 6.91 -9.04 2.06
N LEU A 432 5.88 -8.28 2.46
CA LEU A 432 5.74 -6.87 2.13
C LEU A 432 6.80 -6.00 2.83
N ALA A 433 7.13 -6.28 4.10
CA ALA A 433 8.19 -5.56 4.83
C ALA A 433 9.55 -5.71 4.14
N ARG A 434 9.90 -6.93 3.70
CA ARG A 434 11.12 -7.20 2.91
C ARG A 434 11.11 -6.54 1.53
N THR A 435 9.94 -6.22 0.98
CA THR A 435 9.80 -5.53 -0.30
C THR A 435 9.85 -4.01 -0.15
N LEU A 436 9.01 -3.46 0.74
CA LEU A 436 8.89 -2.01 1.00
C LEU A 436 10.16 -1.46 1.64
N TYR A 437 10.69 -2.21 2.61
CA TYR A 437 11.91 -1.89 3.33
C TYR A 437 13.01 -2.86 2.96
N GLY A 438 13.11 -3.20 1.67
CA GLY A 438 14.17 -4.07 1.17
C GLY A 438 15.59 -3.57 1.39
N ASP A 439 15.80 -2.43 2.04
CA ASP A 439 17.06 -1.91 2.58
C ASP A 439 17.28 -2.23 4.07
N LEU A 440 16.25 -2.62 4.82
CA LEU A 440 16.29 -3.01 6.24
C LEU A 440 16.28 -4.53 6.41
N GLU A 441 17.01 -5.05 7.39
CA GLU A 441 16.82 -6.41 7.87
C GLU A 441 15.77 -6.46 8.98
N VAL A 442 14.79 -7.36 8.84
CA VAL A 442 13.63 -7.43 9.75
C VAL A 442 13.88 -8.41 10.89
N ILE A 443 13.62 -7.96 12.12
CA ILE A 443 13.49 -8.78 13.33
C ILE A 443 12.03 -8.72 13.76
N ALA A 444 11.36 -9.86 13.88
CA ALA A 444 9.96 -9.93 14.32
C ALA A 444 9.86 -10.55 15.72
N ILE A 445 9.11 -9.90 16.61
CA ILE A 445 8.72 -10.39 17.94
C ILE A 445 7.21 -10.65 17.94
N ARG A 446 6.83 -11.93 17.97
CA ARG A 446 5.44 -12.43 17.97
C ARG A 446 4.94 -12.73 19.39
N SER A 447 5.84 -13.16 20.28
CA SER A 447 5.48 -13.50 21.66
C SER A 447 5.07 -12.27 22.45
N LEU A 448 3.93 -12.33 23.13
CA LEU A 448 3.55 -11.36 24.16
C LEU A 448 4.25 -11.73 25.48
N PRO A 449 4.55 -10.75 26.36
CA PRO A 449 5.06 -11.01 27.71
C PRO A 449 4.10 -11.86 28.54
N GLU A 450 4.65 -12.66 29.47
CA GLU A 450 3.86 -13.48 30.39
C GLU A 450 2.94 -12.62 31.29
N GLY A 451 1.72 -13.11 31.55
CA GLY A 451 0.72 -12.43 32.40
C GLY A 451 -0.26 -11.51 31.66
N ARG A 452 -0.11 -11.32 30.35
CA ARG A 452 -1.06 -10.52 29.55
C ARG A 452 -2.22 -11.38 29.03
N GLN A 453 -3.45 -11.03 29.41
CA GLN A 453 -4.66 -11.66 28.90
C GLN A 453 -5.05 -11.08 27.52
N PRO A 454 -5.50 -11.90 26.56
CA PRO A 454 -5.97 -11.43 25.26
C PRO A 454 -7.22 -10.56 25.40
N VAL A 455 -7.38 -9.56 24.53
CA VAL A 455 -8.55 -8.67 24.54
C VAL A 455 -9.75 -9.38 23.91
N SER A 456 -10.83 -9.55 24.68
CA SER A 456 -12.09 -10.10 24.17
C SER A 456 -12.73 -9.07 23.25
N THR A 457 -12.88 -9.41 21.97
CA THR A 457 -13.32 -8.47 20.93
C THR A 457 -14.70 -8.89 20.42
N HIS A 458 -15.66 -7.96 20.44
CA HIS A 458 -17.06 -8.23 20.08
C HIS A 458 -17.56 -7.23 19.05
N ILE A 459 -18.27 -7.73 18.02
CA ILE A 459 -19.01 -6.89 17.06
C ILE A 459 -20.37 -6.58 17.66
N VAL A 460 -20.73 -5.30 17.69
CA VAL A 460 -22.00 -4.82 18.25
C VAL A 460 -22.76 -4.07 17.15
N PRO A 461 -23.91 -4.56 16.69
CA PRO A 461 -24.80 -3.81 15.81
C PRO A 461 -25.44 -2.61 16.54
N GLU A 462 -25.81 -1.56 15.82
CA GLU A 462 -26.36 -0.32 16.39
C GLU A 462 -27.59 -0.58 17.29
N HIS A 463 -28.50 -1.50 16.93
CA HIS A 463 -29.65 -1.83 17.78
C HIS A 463 -29.29 -2.41 19.17
N ARG A 464 -28.06 -2.94 19.36
CA ARG A 464 -27.57 -3.46 20.66
C ARG A 464 -26.69 -2.46 21.43
N ARG A 465 -26.56 -1.22 20.95
CA ARG A 465 -25.77 -0.17 21.60
C ARG A 465 -26.15 0.00 23.09
N GLY A 466 -27.45 0.04 23.40
CA GLY A 466 -27.93 0.22 24.77
C GLY A 466 -27.46 -0.89 25.73
N ASP A 467 -27.45 -2.14 25.28
CA ASP A 467 -26.98 -3.29 26.06
C ASP A 467 -25.48 -3.18 26.35
N MET A 468 -24.69 -2.80 25.34
CA MET A 468 -23.26 -2.56 25.47
C MET A 468 -22.95 -1.42 26.45
N GLU A 469 -23.65 -0.29 26.35
CA GLU A 469 -23.48 0.86 27.24
C GLU A 469 -23.85 0.52 28.69
N THR A 470 -24.90 -0.28 28.88
CA THR A 470 -25.30 -0.80 30.20
C THR A 470 -24.21 -1.71 30.79
N TYR A 471 -23.62 -2.59 29.96
CA TYR A 471 -22.50 -3.42 30.37
C TYR A 471 -21.26 -2.58 30.76
N LEU A 472 -20.92 -1.57 29.96
CA LEU A 472 -19.85 -0.61 30.28
C LEU A 472 -20.09 0.09 31.61
N ALA A 473 -21.31 0.59 31.84
CA ALA A 473 -21.65 1.27 33.08
C ALA A 473 -21.47 0.38 34.32
N ARG A 474 -21.90 -0.88 34.23
CA ARG A 474 -21.72 -1.89 35.29
C ARG A 474 -20.25 -2.17 35.57
N GLU A 475 -19.45 -2.41 34.53
CA GLU A 475 -18.03 -2.74 34.64
C GLU A 475 -17.18 -1.58 35.16
N ILE A 476 -17.52 -0.34 34.79
CA ILE A 476 -16.85 0.88 35.28
C ILE A 476 -17.19 1.11 36.76
N THR A 477 -18.48 1.04 37.12
CA THR A 477 -18.96 1.36 38.46
C THR A 477 -18.59 0.28 39.48
N GLY A 478 -18.77 -1.00 39.11
CA GLY A 478 -18.48 -2.14 39.99
C GLY A 478 -17.02 -2.60 39.97
N GLY A 479 -16.34 -2.49 38.83
CA GLY A 479 -14.97 -2.99 38.64
C GLY A 479 -13.86 -1.94 38.75
N GLY A 480 -14.24 -0.67 38.93
CA GLY A 480 -13.31 0.47 38.94
C GLY A 480 -12.55 0.64 37.63
N ARG A 481 -13.08 0.12 36.52
CA ARG A 481 -12.45 0.17 35.20
C ARG A 481 -12.61 1.55 34.56
N GLN A 482 -11.84 1.77 33.50
CA GLN A 482 -11.96 2.94 32.64
C GLN A 482 -12.12 2.50 31.18
N ALA A 483 -12.79 3.34 30.39
CA ALA A 483 -13.11 3.04 28.99
C ALA A 483 -12.66 4.15 28.03
N PHE A 484 -12.14 3.75 26.89
CA PHE A 484 -11.96 4.63 25.73
C PHE A 484 -13.16 4.50 24.79
N TYR A 485 -13.69 5.63 24.34
CA TYR A 485 -14.79 5.69 23.37
C TYR A 485 -14.33 6.46 22.13
N LEU A 486 -14.11 5.78 21.01
CA LEU A 486 -13.49 6.35 19.83
C LEU A 486 -14.53 6.74 18.79
N ALA A 487 -14.55 8.01 18.42
CA ALA A 487 -15.37 8.55 17.33
C ALA A 487 -14.52 8.79 16.07
N PRO A 488 -15.06 8.50 14.87
CA PRO A 488 -14.30 8.55 13.62
C PRO A 488 -13.84 9.96 13.19
N ARG A 489 -14.54 11.06 13.55
CA ARG A 489 -14.22 12.44 13.09
C ARG A 489 -14.60 13.56 14.09
N ILE A 490 -14.07 14.77 13.85
CA ILE A 490 -14.22 16.01 14.65
C ILE A 490 -15.32 16.94 14.08
N GLU A 491 -15.78 16.76 12.85
CA GLU A 491 -16.77 17.65 12.23
C GLU A 491 -17.74 16.90 11.29
N GLY A 492 -19.02 17.25 11.39
CA GLY A 492 -20.06 16.89 10.44
C GLY A 492 -19.86 17.61 9.10
N GLY A 493 -19.91 16.87 8.00
CA GLY A 493 -19.88 17.38 6.64
C GLY A 493 -20.97 16.72 5.80
N ASP A 494 -21.75 17.56 5.12
CA ASP A 494 -22.90 17.31 4.26
C ASP A 494 -24.09 16.57 4.89
N ALA A 495 -25.30 17.07 4.58
CA ALA A 495 -26.60 16.58 5.07
C ALA A 495 -26.93 15.11 4.74
N ASN A 496 -25.99 14.37 4.13
CA ASN A 496 -26.11 12.97 3.72
C ASN A 496 -25.10 12.02 4.40
N ASP A 497 -24.16 12.48 5.24
CA ASP A 497 -23.19 11.58 5.90
C ASP A 497 -23.62 11.30 7.36
N GLN A 498 -24.08 10.08 7.64
CA GLN A 498 -24.60 9.63 8.94
C GLN A 498 -23.49 9.40 10.00
N VAL A 499 -22.38 10.13 9.93
CA VAL A 499 -21.26 9.95 10.86
C VAL A 499 -21.44 10.89 12.05
N LYS A 500 -21.61 10.31 13.25
CA LYS A 500 -21.73 11.09 14.49
C LYS A 500 -20.42 11.82 14.78
N ASP A 501 -20.52 13.13 15.01
CA ASP A 501 -19.43 13.97 15.49
C ASP A 501 -19.00 13.53 16.90
N VAL A 502 -17.72 13.69 17.26
CA VAL A 502 -17.19 13.38 18.60
C VAL A 502 -17.97 14.11 19.71
N HIS A 503 -18.44 15.32 19.44
CA HIS A 503 -19.33 16.08 20.33
C HIS A 503 -20.70 15.42 20.45
N ALA A 504 -21.31 15.02 19.33
CA ALA A 504 -22.59 14.32 19.33
C ALA A 504 -22.52 12.98 20.07
N VAL A 505 -21.41 12.25 19.94
CA VAL A 505 -21.14 11.03 20.72
C VAL A 505 -21.02 11.37 22.21
N PHE A 506 -20.24 12.39 22.57
CA PHE A 506 -20.06 12.82 23.96
C PHE A 506 -21.39 13.23 24.62
N ASP A 507 -22.21 14.00 23.91
CA ASP A 507 -23.52 14.47 24.38
C ASP A 507 -24.52 13.32 24.47
N GLY A 508 -24.54 12.43 23.47
CA GLY A 508 -25.41 11.24 23.45
C GLY A 508 -25.13 10.28 24.60
N LEU A 509 -23.86 10.06 24.95
CA LEU A 509 -23.47 9.27 26.14
C LEU A 509 -23.96 9.92 27.44
N GLY A 510 -24.17 11.24 27.44
CA GLY A 510 -24.76 11.98 28.56
C GLY A 510 -26.25 11.77 28.78
N GLN A 511 -26.95 11.17 27.81
CA GLN A 511 -28.38 10.88 27.87
C GLN A 511 -28.68 9.38 28.05
N GLY A 512 -27.65 8.52 28.02
CA GLY A 512 -27.77 7.06 28.09
C GLY A 512 -27.34 6.45 29.44
N PRO A 513 -27.10 5.12 29.47
CA PRO A 513 -26.66 4.39 30.67
C PRO A 513 -25.36 4.90 31.31
N LEU A 514 -24.55 5.65 30.55
CA LEU A 514 -23.28 6.23 30.99
C LEU A 514 -23.42 7.67 31.53
N ALA A 515 -24.64 8.21 31.64
CA ALA A 515 -24.89 9.59 32.03
C ALA A 515 -24.29 9.97 33.40
N ALA A 516 -24.32 9.05 34.37
CA ALA A 516 -23.82 9.24 35.73
C ALA A 516 -22.30 9.05 35.89
N ILE A 517 -21.59 8.68 34.81
CA ILE A 517 -20.17 8.35 34.87
C ILE A 517 -19.32 9.58 34.46
N PRO A 518 -18.25 9.92 35.21
CA PRO A 518 -17.34 11.00 34.84
C PRO A 518 -16.72 10.77 33.45
N ARG A 519 -16.94 11.73 32.56
CA ARG A 519 -16.51 11.68 31.15
C ARG A 519 -15.77 12.96 30.75
N ASP A 520 -14.76 12.81 29.92
CA ASP A 520 -14.04 13.90 29.26
C ASP A 520 -13.93 13.65 27.76
N LEU A 521 -13.66 14.71 27.02
CA LEU A 521 -13.45 14.71 25.58
C LEU A 521 -11.99 15.08 25.24
N ILE A 522 -11.41 14.38 24.26
CA ILE A 522 -10.11 14.76 23.68
C ILE A 522 -10.11 14.69 22.15
N HIS A 523 -9.74 15.80 21.49
CA HIS A 523 -9.65 15.85 20.02
C HIS A 523 -8.45 16.65 19.52
N GLY A 524 -8.14 16.48 18.23
CA GLY A 524 -6.90 17.01 17.62
C GLY A 524 -6.76 18.54 17.68
N ARG A 525 -7.86 19.28 17.78
CA ARG A 525 -7.87 20.76 17.80
C ARG A 525 -7.66 21.39 19.18
N MET A 526 -7.70 20.59 20.26
CA MET A 526 -7.42 21.11 21.61
C MET A 526 -5.98 21.57 21.75
N ALA A 527 -5.75 22.55 22.62
CA ALA A 527 -4.41 23.02 22.93
C ALA A 527 -3.56 21.91 23.56
N GLY A 528 -2.23 21.96 23.38
CA GLY A 528 -1.31 20.93 23.86
C GLY A 528 -1.39 20.72 25.38
N GLU A 529 -1.48 21.81 26.13
CA GLU A 529 -1.60 21.79 27.60
C GLU A 529 -2.93 21.20 28.08
N GLU A 530 -4.04 21.54 27.43
CA GLU A 530 -5.36 20.97 27.72
C GLU A 530 -5.39 19.45 27.50
N LYS A 531 -4.77 18.97 26.41
CA LYS A 531 -4.66 17.52 26.13
C LYS A 531 -3.89 16.79 27.23
N VAL A 532 -2.78 17.38 27.70
CA VAL A 532 -1.99 16.81 28.80
C VAL A 532 -2.80 16.78 30.09
N ASN A 533 -3.52 17.85 30.41
CA ASN A 533 -4.33 17.95 31.62
C ASN A 533 -5.51 16.97 31.63
N THR A 534 -6.28 16.91 30.54
CA THR A 534 -7.38 15.93 30.39
C THR A 534 -6.87 14.50 30.53
N MET A 535 -5.72 14.22 29.92
CA MET A 535 -5.12 12.90 30.05
C MET A 535 -4.64 12.60 31.47
N ALA A 536 -4.07 13.59 32.17
CA ALA A 536 -3.63 13.42 33.55
C ALA A 536 -4.81 13.13 34.50
N ARG A 537 -5.99 13.72 34.26
CA ARG A 537 -7.23 13.39 34.99
C ARG A 537 -7.69 11.96 34.71
N PHE A 538 -7.67 11.57 33.43
CA PHE A 538 -8.00 10.20 33.05
C PHE A 538 -7.02 9.20 33.66
N ALA A 539 -5.71 9.42 33.61
CA ALA A 539 -4.72 8.52 34.22
C ALA A 539 -4.89 8.38 35.75
N ARG A 540 -5.37 9.43 36.43
CA ARG A 540 -5.66 9.43 37.88
C ARG A 540 -7.01 8.77 38.24
N GLY A 541 -7.84 8.45 37.26
CA GLY A 541 -9.16 7.85 37.47
C GLY A 541 -10.26 8.83 37.88
N GLU A 542 -9.99 10.14 37.83
CA GLU A 542 -10.98 11.22 38.00
C GLU A 542 -12.03 11.16 36.88
N THR A 543 -11.55 10.87 35.66
CA THR A 543 -12.39 10.60 34.48
C THR A 543 -12.42 9.10 34.22
N ARG A 544 -13.61 8.53 34.00
CA ARG A 544 -13.80 7.10 33.77
C ARG A 544 -14.04 6.73 32.31
N VAL A 545 -14.66 7.61 31.54
CA VAL A 545 -14.86 7.46 30.09
C VAL A 545 -14.16 8.58 29.36
N LEU A 546 -13.22 8.25 28.48
CA LEU A 546 -12.58 9.24 27.62
C LEU A 546 -13.08 9.09 26.18
N VAL A 547 -13.83 10.09 25.71
CA VAL A 547 -14.27 10.18 24.32
C VAL A 547 -13.15 10.81 23.51
N ALA A 548 -12.69 10.13 22.46
CA ALA A 548 -11.56 10.60 21.67
C ALA A 548 -11.79 10.43 20.16
N THR A 549 -11.15 11.30 19.38
CA THR A 549 -11.06 11.08 17.92
C THR A 549 -9.87 10.23 17.56
N THR A 550 -10.01 9.49 16.47
CA THR A 550 -8.99 8.57 15.93
C THR A 550 -7.65 9.23 15.65
N LEU A 551 -7.67 10.51 15.28
CA LEU A 551 -6.48 11.32 15.01
C LEU A 551 -5.66 11.58 16.28
N VAL A 552 -6.32 11.60 17.44
CA VAL A 552 -5.67 11.54 18.74
C VAL A 552 -5.34 10.08 18.99
N GLU A 553 -4.18 9.67 18.49
CA GLU A 553 -3.60 8.41 18.90
C GLU A 553 -3.39 8.43 20.41
N VAL A 554 -4.31 7.80 21.14
CA VAL A 554 -4.17 7.55 22.58
C VAL A 554 -3.01 6.58 22.79
N GLY A 555 -1.78 7.05 22.63
CA GLY A 555 -0.55 6.32 22.87
C GLY A 555 -0.24 6.14 24.35
N ILE A 556 -1.27 6.11 25.21
CA ILE A 556 -1.12 6.39 26.64
C ILE A 556 -1.43 5.13 27.44
N ASP A 557 -0.48 4.77 28.28
CA ASP A 557 -0.50 3.58 29.12
C ASP A 557 -1.32 3.88 30.38
N VAL A 558 -2.61 3.55 30.35
CA VAL A 558 -3.49 3.67 31.52
C VAL A 558 -3.85 2.25 31.98
N PRO A 559 -3.23 1.72 33.05
CA PRO A 559 -3.40 0.33 33.47
C PRO A 559 -4.86 -0.07 33.74
N ASN A 560 -5.68 0.88 34.21
CA ASN A 560 -7.10 0.68 34.51
C ASN A 560 -8.02 0.82 33.28
N ALA A 561 -7.50 1.29 32.14
CA ALA A 561 -8.23 1.36 30.88
C ALA A 561 -8.28 -0.04 30.23
N THR A 562 -9.33 -0.79 30.59
CA THR A 562 -9.51 -2.19 30.16
C THR A 562 -10.61 -2.34 29.11
N MET A 563 -11.35 -1.27 28.81
CA MET A 563 -12.48 -1.31 27.88
C MET A 563 -12.28 -0.30 26.75
N MET A 564 -12.61 -0.71 25.52
CA MET A 564 -12.57 0.16 24.34
C MET A 564 -13.86 0.00 23.53
N VAL A 565 -14.41 1.11 23.07
CA VAL A 565 -15.50 1.17 22.09
C VAL A 565 -15.01 1.91 20.86
N ILE A 566 -15.27 1.35 19.68
CA ILE A 566 -14.93 1.96 18.40
C ILE A 566 -16.23 2.15 17.61
N GLU A 567 -16.62 3.40 17.40
CA GLU A 567 -17.77 3.77 16.56
C GLU A 567 -17.47 3.54 15.08
N ASN A 568 -18.48 3.10 14.32
CA ASN A 568 -18.37 2.84 12.88
C ASN A 568 -17.13 2.01 12.51
N ALA A 569 -16.91 0.91 13.22
CA ALA A 569 -15.72 0.07 13.08
C ALA A 569 -15.51 -0.42 11.63
N GLU A 570 -16.58 -0.58 10.84
CA GLU A 570 -16.53 -0.98 9.43
C GLU A 570 -15.72 -0.03 8.54
N ARG A 571 -15.64 1.26 8.92
CA ARG A 571 -14.93 2.30 8.16
C ARG A 571 -13.41 2.29 8.38
N PHE A 572 -12.91 1.53 9.36
CA PHE A 572 -11.49 1.47 9.71
C PHE A 572 -10.72 0.39 8.96
N GLY A 573 -9.40 0.54 8.87
CA GLY A 573 -8.50 -0.55 8.48
C GLY A 573 -8.32 -1.58 9.57
N LEU A 574 -8.13 -2.85 9.20
CA LEU A 574 -7.94 -3.90 10.20
C LEU A 574 -6.68 -3.68 11.02
N SER A 575 -5.62 -3.19 10.37
CA SER A 575 -4.39 -2.77 11.02
C SER A 575 -4.61 -1.67 12.06
N GLN A 576 -5.46 -0.69 11.75
CA GLN A 576 -5.81 0.40 12.67
C GLN A 576 -6.66 -0.12 13.84
N LEU A 577 -7.68 -0.94 13.57
CA LEU A 577 -8.51 -1.55 14.60
C LEU A 577 -7.68 -2.43 15.54
N HIS A 578 -6.71 -3.17 15.02
CA HIS A 578 -5.78 -3.96 15.81
C HIS A 578 -4.88 -3.10 16.71
N GLN A 579 -4.34 -2.00 16.19
CA GLN A 579 -3.58 -1.05 17.00
C GLN A 579 -4.43 -0.44 18.12
N LEU A 580 -5.68 -0.08 17.82
CA LEU A 580 -6.62 0.45 18.81
C LEU A 580 -6.92 -0.61 19.87
N ARG A 581 -7.30 -1.83 19.46
CA ARG A 581 -7.52 -2.98 20.34
C ARG A 581 -6.33 -3.23 21.27
N GLY A 582 -5.11 -3.17 20.75
CA GLY A 582 -3.88 -3.40 21.51
C GLY A 582 -3.56 -2.33 22.56
N ARG A 583 -4.27 -1.20 22.57
CA ARG A 583 -4.09 -0.12 23.55
C ARG A 583 -4.80 -0.36 24.88
N VAL A 584 -5.80 -1.23 24.91
CA VAL A 584 -6.45 -1.68 26.16
C VAL A 584 -5.82 -2.96 26.71
N ALA A 585 -5.99 -3.19 28.01
CA ALA A 585 -5.52 -4.36 28.74
C ALA A 585 -3.99 -4.56 28.71
N ARG A 586 -3.31 -3.68 29.46
CA ARG A 586 -1.86 -3.74 29.71
C ARG A 586 -1.51 -4.36 31.08
N GLY A 587 -2.50 -4.76 31.87
CA GLY A 587 -2.34 -5.44 33.16
C GLY A 587 -2.98 -6.83 33.20
N ALA A 588 -3.14 -7.39 34.40
CA ALA A 588 -3.69 -8.74 34.61
C ALA A 588 -5.22 -8.84 34.37
N LYS A 589 -5.95 -7.71 34.33
CA LYS A 589 -7.41 -7.69 34.14
C LYS A 589 -7.77 -7.93 32.67
N GLN A 590 -8.80 -8.76 32.44
CA GLN A 590 -9.35 -9.04 31.11
C GLN A 590 -9.76 -7.76 30.36
N GLY A 591 -9.29 -7.62 29.13
CA GLY A 591 -9.65 -6.53 28.23
C GLY A 591 -10.92 -6.80 27.42
N TYR A 592 -11.67 -5.74 27.13
CA TYR A 592 -12.82 -5.79 26.24
C TYR A 592 -12.72 -4.73 25.13
N CYS A 593 -12.96 -5.11 23.89
CA CYS A 593 -13.03 -4.22 22.74
C CYS A 593 -14.36 -4.44 22.01
N PHE A 594 -15.17 -3.39 21.92
CA PHE A 594 -16.46 -3.39 21.26
C PHE A 594 -16.36 -2.62 19.94
N LEU A 595 -16.67 -3.31 18.84
CA LEU A 595 -16.66 -2.78 17.49
C LEU A 595 -18.11 -2.46 17.13
N LEU A 596 -18.50 -1.20 17.33
CA LEU A 596 -19.87 -0.75 17.05
C LEU A 596 -20.01 -0.46 15.56
N THR A 597 -20.99 -1.08 14.92
CA THR A 597 -21.21 -1.00 13.47
C THR A 597 -22.53 -0.33 13.13
N ALA A 598 -22.64 0.19 11.92
CA ALA A 598 -23.94 0.52 11.34
C ALA A 598 -24.87 -0.70 11.33
N GLU A 599 -26.19 -0.46 11.26
CA GLU A 599 -27.21 -1.52 11.25
C GLU A 599 -27.06 -2.45 10.05
N THR A 600 -26.63 -1.89 8.91
CA THR A 600 -26.32 -2.65 7.70
C THR A 600 -24.87 -2.40 7.29
N ILE A 601 -24.10 -3.49 7.15
CA ILE A 601 -22.72 -3.48 6.65
C ILE A 601 -22.62 -4.48 5.49
N ASP A 602 -21.72 -4.20 4.55
CA ASP A 602 -21.44 -5.10 3.44
C ASP A 602 -20.80 -6.41 3.92
N ASP A 603 -20.93 -7.47 3.11
CA ASP A 603 -20.43 -8.80 3.47
C ASP A 603 -18.90 -8.80 3.64
N LEU A 604 -18.20 -7.96 2.87
CA LEU A 604 -16.76 -7.78 2.98
C LEU A 604 -16.35 -7.13 4.31
N ALA A 605 -17.01 -6.07 4.78
CA ALA A 605 -16.69 -5.49 6.10
C ALA A 605 -17.07 -6.44 7.23
N ARG A 606 -18.17 -7.20 7.11
CA ARG A 606 -18.54 -8.22 8.10
C ARG A 606 -17.44 -9.28 8.23
N GLU A 607 -17.03 -9.87 7.11
CA GLU A 607 -15.96 -10.88 7.08
C GLU A 607 -14.64 -10.33 7.66
N ARG A 608 -14.31 -9.07 7.37
CA ARG A 608 -13.14 -8.37 7.93
C ARG A 608 -13.21 -8.30 9.46
N LEU A 609 -14.32 -7.81 10.01
CA LEU A 609 -14.50 -7.64 11.45
C LEU A 609 -14.55 -8.99 12.19
N GLU A 610 -15.21 -10.00 11.62
CA GLU A 610 -15.26 -11.35 12.18
C GLU A 610 -13.87 -11.97 12.29
N LYS A 611 -13.04 -11.81 11.25
CA LYS A 611 -11.66 -12.28 11.30
C LYS A 611 -10.81 -11.51 12.32
N LEU A 612 -11.04 -10.22 12.52
CA LEU A 612 -10.38 -9.45 13.59
C LEU A 612 -10.75 -10.00 14.99
N CYS A 613 -12.01 -10.40 15.19
CA CYS A 613 -12.46 -11.05 16.43
C CYS A 613 -11.83 -12.44 16.62
N ALA A 614 -11.63 -13.19 15.54
CA ALA A 614 -11.14 -14.57 15.58
C ALA A 614 -9.64 -14.70 15.89
N THR A 615 -8.82 -13.67 15.62
CA THR A 615 -7.37 -13.73 15.85
C THR A 615 -6.84 -12.59 16.70
N HIS A 616 -5.88 -12.92 17.57
CA HIS A 616 -5.12 -11.96 18.35
C HIS A 616 -3.76 -11.64 17.73
N ASP A 617 -3.32 -12.41 16.73
CA ASP A 617 -2.02 -12.23 16.08
C ASP A 617 -2.06 -11.06 15.10
N GLY A 618 -1.39 -9.96 15.46
CA GLY A 618 -1.27 -8.79 14.61
C GLY A 618 -0.63 -9.05 13.24
N PHE A 619 0.26 -10.06 13.11
CA PHE A 619 0.84 -10.43 11.82
C PHE A 619 -0.20 -11.08 10.91
N ALA A 620 -1.03 -11.97 11.46
CA ALA A 620 -2.14 -12.58 10.71
C ALA A 620 -3.18 -11.53 10.27
N ILE A 621 -3.43 -10.52 11.12
CA ILE A 621 -4.34 -9.42 10.79
C ILE A 621 -3.78 -8.55 9.66
N ALA A 622 -2.49 -8.25 9.71
CA ALA A 622 -1.85 -7.46 8.66
C ALA A 622 -1.81 -8.19 7.32
N ASP A 623 -1.55 -9.50 7.31
CA ASP A 623 -1.63 -10.35 6.12
C ASP A 623 -3.05 -10.32 5.53
N LEU A 624 -4.06 -10.39 6.40
CA LEU A 624 -5.46 -10.34 6.00
C LEU A 624 -5.86 -8.96 5.44
N ASP A 625 -5.49 -7.87 6.11
CA ASP A 625 -5.78 -6.50 5.69
C ASP A 625 -5.19 -6.24 4.30
N LEU A 626 -3.96 -6.72 4.06
CA LEU A 626 -3.29 -6.60 2.77
C LEU A 626 -4.01 -7.37 1.67
N ARG A 627 -4.43 -8.61 1.93
CA ARG A 627 -5.19 -9.44 0.97
C ARG A 627 -6.53 -8.84 0.61
N LEU A 628 -7.23 -8.25 1.59
CA LEU A 628 -8.60 -7.74 1.40
C LEU A 628 -8.65 -6.33 0.80
N ARG A 629 -7.66 -5.46 1.09
CA ARG A 629 -7.59 -4.09 0.53
C ARG A 629 -6.93 -4.03 -0.86
N GLY A 630 -6.09 -5.01 -1.19
CA GLY A 630 -5.24 -4.94 -2.38
C GLY A 630 -4.10 -3.91 -2.25
N PRO A 631 -3.15 -3.88 -3.20
CA PRO A 631 -1.89 -3.12 -3.09
C PRO A 631 -2.03 -1.59 -3.11
N GLY A 632 -3.21 -1.04 -3.45
CA GLY A 632 -3.39 0.38 -3.79
C GLY A 632 -3.27 1.38 -2.64
N ASP A 633 -3.42 0.92 -1.40
CA ASP A 633 -3.50 1.76 -0.19
C ASP A 633 -2.24 1.70 0.68
N VAL A 634 -1.23 0.91 0.30
CA VAL A 634 0.04 0.90 1.01
C VAL A 634 0.77 2.21 0.72
N VAL A 635 0.58 3.19 1.59
CA VAL A 635 1.06 4.58 1.51
C VAL A 635 2.55 4.69 1.13
N GLY A 636 3.36 3.68 1.45
CA GLY A 636 4.78 3.63 1.10
C GLY A 636 5.08 3.26 -0.37
N PHE A 637 4.18 2.55 -1.07
CA PHE A 637 4.46 2.06 -2.43
C PHE A 637 4.55 3.23 -3.42
N ARG A 638 3.57 4.14 -3.42
CA ARG A 638 3.56 5.35 -4.28
C ARG A 638 4.62 6.38 -3.91
N GLN A 639 4.95 6.55 -2.62
CA GLN A 639 5.90 7.57 -2.16
C GLN A 639 7.36 7.21 -2.43
N SER A 640 7.69 5.91 -2.55
CA SER A 640 9.09 5.47 -2.71
C SER A 640 9.66 5.69 -4.12
N GLY A 641 8.84 6.16 -5.07
CA GLY A 641 9.24 6.30 -6.48
C GLY A 641 9.66 4.97 -7.12
N ARG A 642 9.39 3.84 -6.46
CA ARG A 642 9.73 2.49 -6.94
C ARG A 642 8.63 2.03 -7.90
N GLN A 643 9.10 1.41 -8.98
CA GLN A 643 8.35 1.02 -10.17
C GLN A 643 6.92 0.57 -9.86
N ASP A 644 5.93 1.24 -10.47
CA ASP A 644 4.58 0.71 -10.63
C ASP A 644 4.72 -0.60 -11.42
N LEU A 645 4.72 -1.74 -10.72
CA LEU A 645 4.70 -3.06 -11.33
C LEU A 645 3.51 -3.11 -12.29
N LYS A 646 3.75 -3.46 -13.56
CA LYS A 646 2.74 -3.42 -14.62
C LYS A 646 1.96 -4.73 -14.69
N VAL A 647 2.59 -5.84 -14.32
CA VAL A 647 2.01 -7.19 -14.37
C VAL A 647 1.97 -7.84 -12.99
N ALA A 648 3.06 -7.70 -12.24
CA ALA A 648 3.16 -8.27 -10.91
C ALA A 648 2.39 -7.46 -9.87
N ASP A 649 1.88 -8.17 -8.87
CA ASP A 649 1.26 -7.60 -7.69
C ASP A 649 2.02 -8.14 -6.48
N ILE A 650 2.62 -7.25 -5.69
CA ILE A 650 3.47 -7.65 -4.54
C ILE A 650 2.70 -8.46 -3.50
N VAL A 651 1.40 -8.21 -3.37
CA VAL A 651 0.55 -8.90 -2.41
C VAL A 651 0.22 -10.28 -2.93
N ARG A 652 -0.38 -10.33 -4.13
CA ARG A 652 -0.81 -11.59 -4.73
C ARG A 652 0.37 -12.52 -5.02
N ASP A 653 1.49 -11.93 -5.46
CA ASP A 653 2.66 -12.65 -5.94
C ASP A 653 3.79 -12.68 -4.87
N ALA A 654 3.41 -12.52 -3.60
CA ALA A 654 4.32 -12.49 -2.44
C ALA A 654 5.20 -13.75 -2.33
N ASP A 655 4.61 -14.94 -2.44
CA ASP A 655 5.36 -16.20 -2.35
C ASP A 655 6.34 -16.38 -3.51
N LEU A 656 5.94 -15.96 -4.71
CA LEU A 656 6.83 -15.93 -5.88
C LEU A 656 8.01 -14.98 -5.66
N PHE A 657 7.75 -13.81 -5.09
CA PHE A 657 8.81 -12.85 -4.77
C PHE A 657 9.79 -13.41 -3.72
N ARG A 658 9.30 -14.14 -2.71
CA ARG A 658 10.15 -14.82 -1.73
C ARG A 658 11.05 -15.86 -2.38
N GLU A 659 10.50 -16.70 -3.27
CA GLU A 659 11.28 -17.68 -4.03
C GLU A 659 12.40 -17.01 -4.84
N ILE A 660 12.07 -15.92 -5.52
CA ILE A 660 13.02 -15.11 -6.30
C ILE A 660 14.16 -14.58 -5.41
N GLN A 661 13.84 -14.05 -4.22
CA GLN A 661 14.85 -13.55 -3.29
C GLN A 661 15.81 -14.65 -2.83
N GLU A 662 15.30 -15.83 -2.49
CA GLU A 662 16.12 -16.98 -2.09
C GLU A 662 17.00 -17.50 -3.24
N GLU A 663 16.49 -17.52 -4.46
CA GLU A 663 17.27 -17.89 -5.64
C GLU A 663 18.41 -16.89 -5.90
N LEU A 664 18.13 -15.58 -5.77
CA LEU A 664 19.14 -14.53 -5.84
C LEU A 664 20.20 -14.65 -4.73
N ASP A 665 19.80 -15.02 -3.51
CA ASP A 665 20.74 -15.28 -2.41
C ASP A 665 21.73 -16.38 -2.78
N ARG A 666 21.24 -17.50 -3.30
CA ARG A 666 22.10 -18.62 -3.69
C ARG A 666 23.00 -18.29 -4.87
N MET A 667 22.54 -17.44 -5.80
CA MET A 667 23.30 -17.06 -6.99
C MET A 667 24.43 -16.07 -6.71
N LEU A 668 24.28 -15.19 -5.71
CA LEU A 668 25.22 -14.09 -5.42
C LEU A 668 26.16 -14.36 -4.24
N VAL A 669 25.97 -15.45 -3.51
CA VAL A 669 26.90 -15.96 -2.48
C VAL A 669 28.05 -16.77 -3.10
N ARG A 670 27.88 -17.23 -4.34
CA ARG A 670 28.96 -17.72 -5.20
C ARG A 670 29.54 -16.57 -6.00
#